data_AF-A0A951QTR1-F1
#
_entry.id   AF-A0A951QTR1-F1
#
_cell.length_a   1.000
_cell.length_b   1.000
_cell.length_c   1.000
_cell.angle_alpha   90.00
_cell.angle_beta   90.00
_cell.angle_gamma   90.00
#
_symmetry.space_group_name_H-M   'P 1'
#
loop_
_entity.id
_entity.type
_entity.pdbx_description
1 polymer ?
#
loop_
_entity_poly.entity_id
_entity_poly.type
_entity_poly.pdbx_seq_one_letter_code
_entity_poly.pdbx_strand_id
1 'polypeptide(L)'
;MSSHLESSLEAGLTALKQEDYQTAIAILEVVAAKEQSTPSGIQASIGLVVAYGRSGNIPGAIALCETLTQSNNLQVRDWAVRTLIPLTIRRPSASAPVVDTGFVPFDNSLSTPDPVNFISPKELDNAVAPTSELGSAMVQVSRGQSKAHKINWRQAPRTKVWQPLPKSKFDLIPLRLLAFGTFIALFWVMRELLILVFGFINDILVKLPFLEPIQLFYRDTTPWLLALLFILMGISPWLLDWLFTNLYGQREIDREGLNLYSHEAVRVLHRYSHQRGWKFPKLRILPIAAPLAITYGNLPRNARIVVSQGLLQQLADDEIAAIYATQLGHIRHWDFMVMSVLLLVTIPVYRLYLNLSNLADGISLQFGRMLVGMVANLVYLVWCLLTGTALLNSQVRNYYSDRFGCDLTGNPNGLVRALLKIAIGVAGDIEKQQQTTWQLESLNILAPVGYQQSLSIGSIAPNVSFESLLMWDYLNPYSRWFTINNTHPMIGDRVYRLCKIARNWNIEPEIYIDLEQPLRVKRQSFLLQIAPFVGVPLGISFAVLIWLVWHLAFALKILNLKWIYEDWSFITGCLLIGFSIGTLMRINSFFPQIKGQEVQTEERLANLCANPSALPIDCIGVRLVGKLLGRRGTSNLLGQDLMLHCNIGLVKLHHISWGGQSVHIQDFIGRQVSVTGWFRRSATPWIDIQTLQSQSGKTINSPHPIWSTVLAVATEAWGAYILLRG
;
A
#
# COMPACT_ATOMS: atom_id res chain seq x y z
N MET A 1 -24.11 11.47 63.65
CA MET A 1 -23.12 11.69 62.59
C MET A 1 -23.35 10.82 61.35
N SER A 2 -24.03 9.67 61.45
CA SER A 2 -24.33 8.78 60.30
C SER A 2 -25.30 9.39 59.26
N SER A 3 -26.32 10.15 59.71
CA SER A 3 -27.36 10.69 58.80
C SER A 3 -26.83 11.69 57.76
N HIS A 4 -25.78 12.44 58.08
CA HIS A 4 -25.20 13.43 57.15
C HIS A 4 -24.31 12.77 56.09
N LEU A 5 -23.73 11.60 56.40
CA LEU A 5 -22.88 10.84 55.47
C LEU A 5 -23.70 10.04 54.47
N GLU A 6 -24.81 9.44 54.90
CA GLU A 6 -25.77 8.78 53.99
C GLU A 6 -26.38 9.77 52.98
N SER A 7 -26.76 10.96 53.45
CA SER A 7 -27.23 12.04 52.57
C SER A 7 -26.15 12.49 51.56
N SER A 8 -24.87 12.50 51.97
CA SER A 8 -23.76 12.85 51.07
C SER A 8 -23.47 11.75 50.04
N LEU A 9 -23.59 10.48 50.43
CA LEU A 9 -23.47 9.34 49.51
C LEU A 9 -24.57 9.37 48.44
N GLU A 10 -25.82 9.58 48.84
CA GLU A 10 -26.95 9.70 47.91
C GLU A 10 -26.79 10.86 46.93
N ALA A 11 -26.30 12.01 47.41
CA ALA A 11 -25.97 13.15 46.54
C ALA A 11 -24.89 12.79 45.52
N GLY A 12 -23.80 12.13 45.95
CA GLY A 12 -22.71 11.71 45.06
C GLY A 12 -23.14 10.69 44.01
N LEU A 13 -23.95 9.70 44.39
CA LEU A 13 -24.51 8.70 43.47
C LEU A 13 -25.56 9.29 42.51
N THR A 14 -26.29 10.31 42.94
CA THR A 14 -27.22 11.05 42.07
C THR A 14 -26.48 11.87 41.03
N ALA A 15 -25.40 12.57 41.42
CA ALA A 15 -24.54 13.28 40.48
C ALA A 15 -23.92 12.33 39.44
N LEU A 16 -23.51 11.12 39.86
CA LEU A 16 -23.00 10.09 38.95
C LEU A 16 -24.07 9.64 37.93
N LYS A 17 -25.33 9.51 38.33
CA LYS A 17 -26.45 9.19 37.43
C LYS A 17 -26.78 10.32 36.46
N GLN A 18 -26.49 11.57 36.83
CA GLN A 18 -26.67 12.76 35.99
C GLN A 18 -25.46 13.04 35.07
N GLU A 19 -24.48 12.15 35.03
CA GLU A 19 -23.24 12.29 34.25
C GLU A 19 -22.36 13.49 34.65
N ASP A 20 -22.59 14.10 35.83
CA ASP A 20 -21.72 15.13 36.39
C ASP A 20 -20.58 14.49 37.21
N TYR A 21 -19.57 14.02 36.47
CA TYR A 21 -18.47 13.26 37.06
C TYR A 21 -17.57 14.08 37.99
N GLN A 22 -17.41 15.40 37.76
CA GLN A 22 -16.55 16.23 38.62
C GLN A 22 -17.16 16.42 40.01
N THR A 23 -18.47 16.71 40.05
CA THR A 23 -19.21 16.86 41.32
C THR A 23 -19.35 15.52 42.04
N ALA A 24 -19.57 14.42 41.29
CA ALA A 24 -19.60 13.08 41.85
C ALA A 24 -18.25 12.68 42.50
N ILE A 25 -17.12 12.96 41.83
CA ILE A 25 -15.78 12.68 42.37
C ILE A 25 -15.55 13.45 43.67
N ALA A 26 -15.82 14.77 43.67
CA ALA A 26 -15.59 15.62 44.85
C ALA A 26 -16.36 15.16 46.09
N ILE A 27 -17.60 14.69 45.92
CA ILE A 27 -18.44 14.21 47.02
C ILE A 27 -18.04 12.79 47.45
N LEU A 28 -17.86 11.88 46.50
CA LEU A 28 -17.57 10.47 46.79
C LEU A 28 -16.16 10.25 47.35
N GLU A 29 -15.17 11.09 47.00
CA GLU A 29 -13.82 11.03 47.59
C GLU A 29 -13.86 11.28 49.10
N VAL A 30 -14.65 12.25 49.54
CA VAL A 30 -14.77 12.61 50.96
C VAL A 30 -15.47 11.51 51.75
N VAL A 31 -16.48 10.87 51.17
CA VAL A 31 -17.21 9.76 51.81
C VAL A 31 -16.33 8.50 51.86
N ALA A 32 -15.65 8.16 50.77
CA ALA A 32 -14.76 7.00 50.71
C ALA A 32 -13.54 7.14 51.64
N ALA A 33 -13.01 8.35 51.81
CA ALA A 33 -11.87 8.60 52.71
C ALA A 33 -12.24 8.49 54.19
N LYS A 34 -13.48 8.81 54.58
CA LYS A 34 -13.92 8.79 55.98
C LYS A 34 -14.37 7.42 56.47
N GLU A 35 -14.87 6.55 55.59
CA GLU A 35 -15.47 5.27 55.98
C GLU A 35 -15.00 4.06 55.14
N GLN A 36 -13.69 3.84 55.03
CA GLN A 36 -13.12 2.79 54.16
C GLN A 36 -13.64 1.35 54.38
N SER A 37 -14.18 1.03 55.57
CA SER A 37 -14.63 -0.31 55.95
C SER A 37 -16.14 -0.47 56.14
N THR A 38 -16.94 0.59 55.95
CA THR A 38 -18.41 0.52 56.04
C THR A 38 -19.05 0.19 54.69
N PRO A 39 -20.29 -0.34 54.66
CA PRO A 39 -21.01 -0.57 53.41
C PRO A 39 -21.19 0.71 52.57
N SER A 40 -21.40 1.85 53.22
CA SER A 40 -21.52 3.18 52.60
C SER A 40 -20.22 3.63 51.94
N GLY A 41 -19.06 3.44 52.60
CA GLY A 41 -17.76 3.77 52.00
C GLY A 41 -17.39 2.85 50.85
N ILE A 42 -17.72 1.55 50.93
CA ILE A 42 -17.52 0.61 49.80
C ILE A 42 -18.40 1.02 48.60
N GLN A 43 -19.64 1.41 48.83
CA GLN A 43 -20.51 1.93 47.77
C GLN A 43 -19.96 3.24 47.16
N ALA A 44 -19.41 4.13 47.99
CA ALA A 44 -18.74 5.34 47.50
C ALA A 44 -17.53 5.02 46.63
N SER A 45 -16.68 4.07 47.06
CA SER A 45 -15.52 3.59 46.31
C SER A 45 -15.90 2.97 44.96
N ILE A 46 -16.98 2.19 44.90
CA ILE A 46 -17.49 1.63 43.63
C ILE A 46 -17.95 2.75 42.69
N GLY A 47 -18.73 3.70 43.19
CA GLY A 47 -19.17 4.86 42.41
C GLY A 47 -17.99 5.68 41.88
N LEU A 48 -16.95 5.82 42.69
CA LEU A 48 -15.76 6.60 42.37
C LEU A 48 -14.85 5.92 41.34
N VAL A 49 -14.73 4.59 41.33
CA VAL A 49 -14.09 3.84 40.22
C VAL A 49 -14.81 4.11 38.90
N VAL A 50 -16.14 4.12 38.90
CA VAL A 50 -16.93 4.41 37.69
C VAL A 50 -16.73 5.86 37.26
N ALA A 51 -16.74 6.80 38.19
CA ALA A 51 -16.54 8.23 37.91
C ALA A 51 -15.14 8.50 37.32
N TYR A 52 -14.08 7.93 37.88
CA TYR A 52 -12.72 8.03 37.34
C TYR A 52 -12.56 7.37 35.97
N GLY A 53 -13.17 6.20 35.78
CA GLY A 53 -13.14 5.49 34.49
C GLY A 53 -13.85 6.26 33.37
N ARG A 54 -14.87 7.07 33.70
CA ARG A 54 -15.63 7.89 32.74
C ARG A 54 -15.05 9.29 32.52
N SER A 55 -14.45 9.89 33.55
CA SER A 55 -13.78 11.20 33.48
C SER A 55 -12.38 11.16 32.86
N GLY A 56 -11.79 9.97 32.68
CA GLY A 56 -10.49 9.78 32.04
C GLY A 56 -9.30 9.64 33.00
N ASN A 57 -9.52 9.67 34.31
CA ASN A 57 -8.49 9.36 35.32
C ASN A 57 -8.33 7.83 35.49
N ILE A 58 -7.83 7.18 34.45
CA ILE A 58 -7.65 5.72 34.41
C ILE A 58 -6.67 5.21 35.49
N PRO A 59 -5.52 5.88 35.77
CA PRO A 59 -4.62 5.43 36.82
C PRO A 59 -5.27 5.41 38.21
N GLY A 60 -6.05 6.44 38.55
CA GLY A 60 -6.82 6.49 39.80
C GLY A 60 -7.90 5.41 39.87
N ALA A 61 -8.60 5.15 38.76
CA ALA A 61 -9.58 4.07 38.67
C ALA A 61 -8.96 2.69 38.90
N ILE A 62 -7.78 2.42 38.32
CA ILE A 62 -7.06 1.14 38.47
C ILE A 62 -6.62 0.96 39.92
N ALA A 63 -5.94 1.95 40.51
CA ALA A 63 -5.44 1.86 41.88
C ALA A 63 -6.57 1.56 42.87
N LEU A 64 -7.72 2.22 42.72
CA LEU A 64 -8.86 2.01 43.60
C LEU A 64 -9.57 0.69 43.32
N CYS A 65 -9.65 0.27 42.06
CA CYS A 65 -10.18 -1.05 41.69
C CYS A 65 -9.30 -2.19 42.25
N GLU A 66 -7.97 -2.06 42.21
CA GLU A 66 -7.01 -3.00 42.81
C GLU A 66 -7.23 -3.12 44.33
N THR A 67 -7.46 -2.01 45.04
CA THR A 67 -7.80 -2.08 46.48
C THR A 67 -9.11 -2.82 46.73
N LEU A 68 -10.13 -2.67 45.87
CA LEU A 68 -11.41 -3.35 46.01
C LEU A 68 -11.32 -4.86 45.73
N THR A 69 -10.32 -5.33 44.98
CA THR A 69 -10.07 -6.78 44.81
C THR A 69 -9.65 -7.46 46.12
N GLN A 70 -9.13 -6.70 47.08
CA GLN A 70 -8.73 -7.19 48.40
C GLN A 70 -9.87 -7.13 49.44
N SER A 71 -11.06 -6.66 49.05
CA SER A 71 -12.20 -6.54 49.96
C SER A 71 -12.74 -7.90 50.44
N ASN A 72 -13.27 -7.95 51.66
CA ASN A 72 -13.86 -9.15 52.28
C ASN A 72 -15.23 -9.54 51.68
N ASN A 73 -15.84 -8.69 50.85
CA ASN A 73 -17.13 -8.95 50.21
C ASN A 73 -16.92 -9.61 48.84
N LEU A 74 -17.43 -10.84 48.69
CA LEU A 74 -17.32 -11.64 47.46
C LEU A 74 -17.91 -10.92 46.22
N GLN A 75 -19.05 -10.21 46.35
CA GLN A 75 -19.68 -9.53 45.22
C GLN A 75 -18.85 -8.34 44.72
N VAL A 76 -18.24 -7.59 45.65
CA VAL A 76 -17.39 -6.43 45.33
C VAL A 76 -16.08 -6.89 44.69
N ARG A 77 -15.52 -7.99 45.18
CA ARG A 77 -14.32 -8.61 44.61
C ARG A 77 -14.55 -9.07 43.17
N ASP A 78 -15.63 -9.80 42.90
CA ASP A 78 -15.97 -10.26 41.55
C ASP A 78 -16.23 -9.08 40.60
N TRP A 79 -16.90 -8.04 41.09
CA TRP A 79 -17.11 -6.82 40.32
C TRP A 79 -15.80 -6.09 40.02
N ALA A 80 -14.90 -5.97 41.00
CA ALA A 80 -13.60 -5.32 40.83
C ALA A 80 -12.72 -6.08 39.82
N VAL A 81 -12.65 -7.41 39.91
CA VAL A 81 -11.89 -8.24 38.95
C VAL A 81 -12.41 -8.09 37.52
N ARG A 82 -13.73 -8.08 37.32
CA ARG A 82 -14.33 -7.88 35.98
C ARG A 82 -14.09 -6.46 35.45
N THR A 83 -14.09 -5.46 36.32
CA THR A 83 -13.89 -4.05 35.98
C THR A 83 -12.41 -3.69 35.75
N LEU A 84 -11.47 -4.41 36.38
CA LEU A 84 -10.03 -4.18 36.23
C LEU A 84 -9.55 -4.42 34.80
N ILE A 85 -10.00 -5.51 34.17
CA ILE A 85 -9.58 -5.92 32.81
C ILE A 85 -9.78 -4.79 31.77
N PRO A 86 -10.97 -4.20 31.60
CA PRO A 86 -11.17 -3.11 30.64
C PRO A 86 -10.43 -1.82 31.04
N LEU A 87 -10.22 -1.54 32.34
CA LEU A 87 -9.46 -0.37 32.79
C LEU A 87 -7.97 -0.47 32.44
N THR A 88 -7.37 -1.65 32.60
CA THR A 88 -5.96 -1.92 32.24
C THR A 88 -5.72 -1.82 30.74
N ILE A 89 -6.67 -2.28 29.91
CA ILE A 89 -6.60 -2.16 28.44
C ILE A 89 -6.64 -0.70 27.98
N ARG A 90 -7.39 0.16 28.69
CA ARG A 90 -7.53 1.59 28.36
C ARG A 90 -6.37 2.45 28.87
N ARG A 91 -5.41 1.90 29.63
CA ARG A 91 -4.25 2.64 30.13
C ARG A 91 -3.38 3.11 28.93
N PRO A 92 -3.15 4.42 28.75
CA PRO A 92 -2.15 4.88 27.81
C PRO A 92 -0.78 4.36 28.24
N SER A 93 -0.05 3.74 27.30
CA SER A 93 1.24 3.10 27.55
C SER A 93 2.25 4.08 28.16
N ALA A 94 2.41 4.02 29.48
CA ALA A 94 3.60 4.52 30.16
C ALA A 94 4.66 3.42 30.04
N SER A 95 5.75 3.73 29.34
CA SER A 95 7.05 3.03 29.30
C SER A 95 7.09 1.61 29.87
N ALA A 96 7.22 0.62 28.97
CA ALA A 96 7.53 -0.76 29.34
C ALA A 96 8.77 -0.83 30.26
N PRO A 97 8.83 -1.79 31.19
CA PRO A 97 9.94 -1.91 32.13
C PRO A 97 11.24 -2.21 31.37
N VAL A 98 12.26 -1.42 31.66
CA VAL A 98 13.62 -1.58 31.15
C VAL A 98 14.15 -2.92 31.67
N VAL A 99 14.40 -3.86 30.75
CA VAL A 99 15.23 -5.02 31.01
C VAL A 99 16.65 -4.50 31.17
N ASP A 100 17.25 -4.82 32.31
CA ASP A 100 18.56 -4.38 32.77
C ASP A 100 19.66 -4.90 31.83
N THR A 101 20.00 -4.14 30.79
CA THR A 101 21.10 -4.45 29.87
C THR A 101 22.37 -3.71 30.27
N GLY A 102 22.87 -3.91 31.49
CA GLY A 102 24.26 -3.66 31.90
C GLY A 102 24.98 -2.44 31.32
N PHE A 103 24.27 -1.33 31.10
CA PHE A 103 24.78 -0.15 30.42
C PHE A 103 24.99 0.94 31.45
N VAL A 104 26.25 1.33 31.65
CA VAL A 104 26.62 2.48 32.46
C VAL A 104 26.44 3.73 31.59
N PRO A 105 25.53 4.65 31.92
CA PRO A 105 25.41 5.90 31.18
C PRO A 105 26.59 6.81 31.52
N PHE A 106 27.19 7.42 30.48
CA PHE A 106 28.20 8.46 30.64
C PHE A 106 27.62 9.71 31.30
N ASP A 107 28.37 10.26 32.25
CA ASP A 107 28.04 11.47 33.00
C ASP A 107 27.75 12.67 32.08
N ASN A 108 26.60 13.30 32.32
CA ASN A 108 26.29 14.64 31.86
C ASN A 108 27.17 15.65 32.59
N SER A 109 28.30 16.00 32.01
CA SER A 109 28.92 17.30 32.28
C SER A 109 29.52 17.83 30.98
N LEU A 110 28.97 18.93 30.47
CA LEU A 110 29.69 20.04 29.84
C LEU A 110 28.70 21.08 29.26
N SER A 111 28.63 22.20 29.97
CA SER A 111 28.59 23.59 29.49
C SER A 111 27.62 23.98 28.36
N THR A 112 26.65 24.81 28.75
CA THR A 112 26.00 25.84 27.92
C THR A 112 27.01 26.77 27.23
N PRO A 113 26.80 27.11 25.95
CA PRO A 113 27.28 28.38 25.40
C PRO A 113 26.12 29.33 25.04
N ASP A 114 26.39 30.61 25.27
CA ASP A 114 25.55 31.81 25.17
C ASP A 114 24.95 32.11 23.77
N PRO A 115 23.93 33.00 23.68
CA PRO A 115 23.24 33.30 22.42
C PRO A 115 23.98 34.34 21.57
N VAL A 116 24.07 34.10 20.26
CA VAL A 116 24.58 35.08 19.29
C VAL A 116 23.42 35.67 18.47
N ASN A 117 23.44 36.99 18.39
CA ASN A 117 22.47 37.92 17.80
C ASN A 117 22.01 37.59 16.36
N PHE A 118 20.69 37.65 16.14
CA PHE A 118 20.10 37.77 14.80
C PHE A 118 19.79 39.24 14.48
N ILE A 119 20.39 39.73 13.40
CA ILE A 119 20.10 41.04 12.78
C ILE A 119 18.81 40.93 11.97
N SER A 120 17.91 41.90 12.13
CA SER A 120 16.64 42.02 11.41
C SER A 120 16.83 42.77 10.07
N PRO A 121 16.29 42.30 8.94
CA PRO A 121 16.28 43.07 7.70
C PRO A 121 14.96 43.83 7.55
N LYS A 122 14.93 45.08 8.02
CA LYS A 122 14.26 46.19 7.32
C LYS A 122 15.31 46.83 6.41
N GLU A 123 14.85 47.36 5.28
CA GLU A 123 15.63 48.01 4.20
C GLU A 123 16.13 47.04 3.11
N LEU A 124 15.26 46.80 2.12
CA LEU A 124 15.60 47.10 0.72
C LEU A 124 14.33 47.07 -0.16
N ASP A 125 13.49 48.10 -0.04
CA ASP A 125 12.61 48.50 -1.13
C ASP A 125 13.39 49.51 -1.99
N ASN A 126 13.58 49.23 -3.29
CA ASN A 126 13.37 50.20 -4.36
C ASN A 126 13.65 49.61 -5.77
N ALA A 127 12.62 49.76 -6.61
CA ALA A 127 12.63 49.97 -8.07
C ALA A 127 12.97 48.79 -9.02
N VAL A 128 11.96 48.28 -9.73
CA VAL A 128 11.63 48.62 -11.15
C VAL A 128 10.67 47.54 -11.70
N ALA A 129 9.49 47.96 -12.17
CA ALA A 129 8.56 47.13 -12.96
C ALA A 129 8.92 47.22 -14.47
N PRO A 130 8.55 46.22 -15.30
CA PRO A 130 7.34 46.43 -16.10
C PRO A 130 6.42 45.20 -16.27
N THR A 131 5.13 45.54 -16.22
CA THR A 131 3.94 44.95 -16.86
C THR A 131 4.09 43.76 -17.83
N SER A 132 3.37 42.67 -17.55
CA SER A 132 2.43 42.08 -18.52
C SER A 132 1.36 41.27 -17.81
N GLU A 133 0.10 41.56 -18.16
CA GLU A 133 -1.11 40.91 -17.68
C GLU A 133 -1.25 39.51 -18.31
N LEU A 134 -1.49 38.48 -17.49
CA LEU A 134 -2.42 37.40 -17.82
C LEU A 134 -2.87 36.73 -16.51
N GLY A 135 -4.15 36.92 -16.18
CA GLY A 135 -4.75 36.45 -14.93
C GLY A 135 -4.67 34.93 -14.76
N SER A 136 -3.97 34.52 -13.70
CA SER A 136 -4.22 33.25 -13.02
C SER A 136 -4.73 33.58 -11.64
N ALA A 137 -5.93 33.09 -11.30
CA ALA A 137 -6.47 33.17 -9.96
C ALA A 137 -5.63 32.28 -9.04
N MET A 138 -4.51 32.83 -8.54
CA MET A 138 -3.71 32.22 -7.50
C MET A 138 -4.43 32.44 -6.17
N VAL A 139 -4.89 31.35 -5.56
CA VAL A 139 -5.23 31.32 -4.14
C VAL A 139 -3.95 31.63 -3.37
N GLN A 140 -3.83 32.83 -2.83
CA GLN A 140 -2.78 33.22 -1.90
C GLN A 140 -2.95 32.41 -0.61
N VAL A 141 -2.14 31.37 -0.42
CA VAL A 141 -1.95 30.76 0.90
C VAL A 141 -0.73 31.42 1.54
N SER A 142 -0.99 32.16 2.61
CA SER A 142 -0.04 32.90 3.42
C SER A 142 1.10 32.01 3.93
N ARG A 143 2.35 32.52 3.85
CA ARG A 143 3.54 32.01 4.56
C ARG A 143 3.23 31.89 6.05
N GLY A 144 3.08 30.68 6.55
CA GLY A 144 2.98 30.35 7.96
C GLY A 144 3.64 29.01 8.20
N GLN A 145 4.51 28.94 9.20
CA GLN A 145 5.19 27.72 9.66
C GLN A 145 4.21 26.53 9.66
N SER A 146 4.60 25.44 8.97
CA SER A 146 3.80 24.23 8.75
C SER A 146 3.43 23.53 10.08
N LYS A 147 2.36 23.99 10.74
CA LYS A 147 1.65 23.19 11.73
C LYS A 147 0.94 22.05 10.97
N ALA A 148 1.24 20.81 11.34
CA ALA A 148 0.55 19.63 10.79
C ALA A 148 -0.97 19.83 10.84
N HIS A 149 -1.64 19.75 9.68
CA HIS A 149 -3.08 19.85 9.59
C HIS A 149 -3.66 18.59 10.24
N LYS A 150 -4.45 18.74 11.31
CA LYS A 150 -5.22 17.61 11.85
C LYS A 150 -6.27 17.24 10.81
N ILE A 151 -6.24 15.98 10.36
CA ILE A 151 -7.23 15.46 9.41
C ILE A 151 -8.60 15.49 10.08
N ASN A 152 -9.47 16.39 9.64
CA ASN A 152 -10.81 16.55 10.16
C ASN A 152 -11.77 15.64 9.37
N TRP A 153 -12.19 14.54 9.99
CA TRP A 153 -13.25 13.68 9.47
C TRP A 153 -14.60 14.35 9.73
N ARG A 154 -15.44 14.46 8.71
CA ARG A 154 -16.79 15.02 8.85
C ARG A 154 -17.73 14.08 9.56
N GLN A 155 -17.42 12.78 9.54
CA GLN A 155 -18.29 11.74 10.09
C GLN A 155 -19.67 11.81 9.44
N ALA A 156 -19.70 12.00 8.12
CA ALA A 156 -20.92 12.14 7.36
C ALA A 156 -21.84 10.91 7.59
N PRO A 157 -23.17 11.14 7.69
CA PRO A 157 -24.10 10.13 8.17
C PRO A 157 -24.18 8.93 7.24
N ARG A 158 -24.64 7.80 7.79
CA ARG A 158 -25.07 6.62 7.02
C ARG A 158 -26.55 6.71 6.70
N THR A 159 -26.99 6.04 5.64
CA THR A 159 -28.43 5.89 5.43
C THR A 159 -29.03 4.84 6.37
N LYS A 160 -30.27 5.09 6.81
CA LYS A 160 -31.07 4.15 7.59
C LYS A 160 -31.89 3.23 6.69
N VAL A 161 -32.34 3.73 5.55
CA VAL A 161 -33.11 3.01 4.53
C VAL A 161 -32.56 3.42 3.17
N TRP A 162 -32.03 2.46 2.42
CA TRP A 162 -31.56 2.70 1.06
C TRP A 162 -32.26 1.80 0.07
N GLN A 163 -32.41 2.32 -1.13
CA GLN A 163 -32.76 1.50 -2.27
C GLN A 163 -31.53 0.67 -2.66
N PRO A 164 -31.71 -0.64 -2.92
CA PRO A 164 -30.61 -1.46 -3.43
C PRO A 164 -30.09 -0.83 -4.71
N LEU A 165 -28.77 -0.74 -4.87
CA LEU A 165 -28.23 -0.20 -6.11
C LEU A 165 -28.75 -1.03 -7.28
N PRO A 166 -29.09 -0.39 -8.42
CA PRO A 166 -29.63 -1.10 -9.57
C PRO A 166 -28.70 -2.26 -9.92
N LYS A 167 -29.27 -3.43 -10.26
CA LYS A 167 -28.46 -4.54 -10.77
C LYS A 167 -27.60 -3.99 -11.89
N SER A 168 -26.30 -3.98 -11.66
CA SER A 168 -25.38 -3.25 -12.52
C SER A 168 -25.43 -3.89 -13.91
N LYS A 169 -25.44 -3.10 -14.99
CA LYS A 169 -25.25 -3.60 -16.36
C LYS A 169 -23.91 -4.34 -16.54
N PHE A 170 -23.00 -4.26 -15.57
CA PHE A 170 -21.88 -5.19 -15.46
C PHE A 170 -22.40 -6.48 -14.84
N ASP A 171 -22.68 -7.47 -15.67
CA ASP A 171 -22.91 -8.84 -15.21
C ASP A 171 -21.75 -9.30 -14.34
N LEU A 172 -21.96 -10.32 -13.51
CA LEU A 172 -20.85 -11.00 -12.82
C LEU A 172 -19.97 -11.80 -13.80
N ILE A 173 -20.44 -11.95 -15.04
CA ILE A 173 -19.78 -12.64 -16.15
C ILE A 173 -18.38 -12.08 -16.42
N PRO A 174 -18.17 -10.76 -16.66
CA PRO A 174 -16.83 -10.19 -16.83
C PRO A 174 -15.88 -10.47 -15.65
N LEU A 175 -16.34 -10.41 -14.41
CA LEU A 175 -15.49 -10.71 -13.25
C LEU A 175 -15.08 -12.20 -13.20
N ARG A 176 -16.01 -13.11 -13.50
CA ARG A 176 -15.72 -14.55 -13.57
C ARG A 176 -14.81 -14.91 -14.75
N LEU A 177 -15.03 -14.30 -15.91
CA LEU A 177 -14.16 -14.44 -17.08
C LEU A 177 -12.76 -13.94 -16.78
N LEU A 178 -12.63 -12.83 -16.06
CA LEU A 178 -11.34 -12.27 -15.65
C LEU A 178 -10.64 -13.18 -14.64
N ALA A 179 -11.37 -13.75 -13.68
CA ALA A 179 -10.84 -14.74 -12.75
C ALA A 179 -10.36 -16.01 -13.49
N PHE A 180 -11.13 -16.49 -14.47
CA PHE A 180 -10.73 -17.60 -15.33
C PHE A 180 -9.50 -17.28 -16.17
N GLY A 181 -9.45 -16.09 -16.79
CA GLY A 181 -8.28 -15.59 -17.51
C GLY A 181 -7.05 -15.47 -16.63
N THR A 182 -7.21 -15.08 -15.36
CA THR A 182 -6.13 -15.06 -14.37
C THR A 182 -5.60 -16.47 -14.09
N PHE A 183 -6.48 -17.46 -13.97
CA PHE A 183 -6.09 -18.86 -13.78
C PHE A 183 -5.31 -19.39 -14.99
N ILE A 184 -5.77 -19.08 -16.21
CA ILE A 184 -5.06 -19.43 -17.46
C ILE A 184 -3.69 -18.76 -17.51
N ALA A 185 -3.62 -17.46 -17.21
CA ALA A 185 -2.37 -16.71 -17.21
C ALA A 185 -1.38 -17.27 -16.19
N LEU A 186 -1.84 -17.58 -14.96
CA LEU A 186 -1.02 -18.22 -13.93
C LEU A 186 -0.51 -19.58 -14.38
N PHE A 187 -1.38 -20.43 -14.94
CA PHE A 187 -1.00 -21.73 -15.47
C PHE A 187 0.05 -21.61 -16.57
N TRP A 188 -0.14 -20.71 -17.53
CA TRP A 188 0.78 -20.53 -18.65
C TRP A 188 2.14 -20.02 -18.19
N VAL A 189 2.17 -19.01 -17.32
CA VAL A 189 3.43 -18.49 -16.74
C VAL A 189 4.15 -19.59 -15.96
N MET A 190 3.45 -20.36 -15.12
CA MET A 190 4.06 -21.47 -14.38
C MET A 190 4.59 -22.57 -15.30
N ARG A 191 3.87 -22.88 -16.39
CA ARG A 191 4.30 -23.85 -17.40
C ARG A 191 5.60 -23.39 -18.06
N GLU A 192 5.67 -22.15 -18.54
CA GLU A 192 6.87 -21.63 -19.19
C GLU A 192 8.05 -21.55 -18.22
N LEU A 193 7.82 -21.15 -16.97
CA LEU A 193 8.86 -21.18 -15.94
C LEU A 193 9.38 -22.59 -15.66
N LEU A 194 8.48 -23.58 -15.61
CA LEU A 194 8.85 -24.98 -15.38
C LEU A 194 9.68 -25.53 -16.54
N ILE A 195 9.27 -25.28 -17.79
CA ILE A 195 10.01 -25.66 -19.00
C ILE A 195 11.38 -25.00 -19.02
N LEU A 196 11.45 -23.70 -18.70
CA LEU A 196 12.71 -22.96 -18.65
C LEU A 196 13.66 -23.54 -17.61
N VAL A 197 13.18 -23.81 -16.39
CA VAL A 197 13.99 -24.37 -15.30
C VAL A 197 14.45 -25.80 -15.64
N PHE A 198 13.57 -26.65 -16.15
CA PHE A 198 13.91 -28.02 -16.52
C PHE A 198 14.90 -28.09 -17.69
N GLY A 199 14.70 -27.27 -18.71
CA GLY A 199 15.63 -27.12 -19.82
C GLY A 199 17.00 -26.65 -19.34
N PHE A 200 17.04 -25.60 -18.53
CA PHE A 200 18.29 -25.06 -17.97
C PHE A 200 19.04 -26.09 -17.12
N ILE A 201 18.36 -26.86 -16.27
CA ILE A 201 19.00 -27.91 -15.46
C ILE A 201 19.59 -29.00 -16.36
N ASN A 202 18.83 -29.50 -17.33
CA ASN A 202 19.32 -30.54 -18.24
C ASN A 202 20.48 -30.04 -19.11
N ASP A 203 20.43 -28.80 -19.60
CA ASP A 203 21.53 -28.20 -20.36
C ASP A 203 22.82 -28.08 -19.54
N ILE A 204 22.70 -27.83 -18.22
CA ILE A 204 23.85 -27.87 -17.30
C ILE A 204 24.34 -29.30 -17.14
N LEU A 205 23.45 -30.27 -16.91
CA LEU A 205 23.83 -31.67 -16.71
C LEU A 205 24.55 -32.25 -17.93
N VAL A 206 24.08 -31.97 -19.15
CA VAL A 206 24.74 -32.40 -20.41
C VAL A 206 26.18 -31.90 -20.50
N LYS A 207 26.46 -30.70 -19.97
CA LYS A 207 27.81 -30.12 -19.98
C LYS A 207 28.72 -30.68 -18.88
N LEU A 208 28.17 -31.40 -17.90
CA LEU A 208 28.93 -31.99 -16.81
C LEU A 208 29.32 -33.44 -17.16
N PRO A 209 30.62 -33.78 -17.21
CA PRO A 209 31.09 -35.06 -17.75
C PRO A 209 30.69 -36.31 -16.94
N PHE A 210 30.13 -36.15 -15.74
CA PHE A 210 29.85 -37.26 -14.80
C PHE A 210 28.37 -37.40 -14.43
N LEU A 211 27.45 -36.63 -15.04
CA LEU A 211 26.03 -36.66 -14.71
C LEU A 211 25.18 -36.88 -15.95
N GLU A 212 24.28 -37.86 -15.90
CA GLU A 212 23.30 -38.06 -16.96
C GLU A 212 22.14 -37.06 -16.84
N PRO A 213 21.59 -36.56 -17.97
CA PRO A 213 20.40 -35.73 -17.97
C PRO A 213 19.19 -36.43 -17.36
N ILE A 214 18.36 -35.67 -16.65
CA ILE A 214 17.17 -36.22 -16.00
C ILE A 214 16.07 -36.41 -17.06
N GLN A 215 15.82 -37.67 -17.45
CA GLN A 215 14.85 -38.00 -18.50
C GLN A 215 13.42 -37.50 -18.20
N LEU A 216 13.06 -37.43 -16.92
CA LEU A 216 11.75 -36.92 -16.48
C LEU A 216 11.50 -35.46 -16.91
N PHE A 217 12.55 -34.65 -17.02
CA PHE A 217 12.46 -33.23 -17.36
C PHE A 217 12.20 -32.97 -18.85
N TYR A 218 12.42 -33.97 -19.71
CA TYR A 218 12.04 -33.91 -21.12
C TYR A 218 10.57 -34.30 -21.36
N ARG A 219 9.90 -34.87 -20.36
CA ARG A 219 8.49 -35.27 -20.48
C ARG A 219 7.58 -34.05 -20.38
N ASP A 220 6.48 -34.06 -21.14
CA ASP A 220 5.46 -33.03 -21.03
C ASP A 220 4.83 -33.03 -19.62
N THR A 221 5.11 -31.95 -18.88
CA THR A 221 4.64 -31.73 -17.50
C THR A 221 3.35 -30.93 -17.42
N THR A 222 2.86 -30.44 -18.57
CA THR A 222 1.62 -29.66 -18.70
C THR A 222 0.41 -30.32 -18.00
N PRO A 223 0.09 -31.63 -18.20
CA PRO A 223 -1.07 -32.23 -17.55
C PRO A 223 -0.91 -32.35 -16.02
N TRP A 224 0.32 -32.62 -15.55
CA TRP A 224 0.61 -32.72 -14.12
C TRP A 224 0.53 -31.37 -13.42
N LEU A 225 1.03 -30.31 -14.04
CA LEU A 225 0.90 -28.94 -13.54
C LEU A 225 -0.58 -28.54 -13.43
N LEU A 226 -1.38 -28.84 -14.46
CA LEU A 226 -2.80 -28.54 -14.44
C LEU A 226 -3.52 -29.31 -13.31
N ALA A 227 -3.24 -30.61 -13.18
CA ALA A 227 -3.77 -31.43 -12.10
C ALA A 227 -3.38 -30.89 -10.71
N LEU A 228 -2.11 -30.49 -10.55
CA LEU A 228 -1.61 -29.88 -9.32
C LEU A 228 -2.37 -28.59 -8.99
N LEU A 229 -2.59 -27.69 -9.95
CA LEU A 229 -3.34 -26.45 -9.72
C LEU A 229 -4.80 -26.71 -9.32
N PHE A 230 -5.47 -27.70 -9.91
CA PHE A 230 -6.82 -28.09 -9.49
C PHE A 230 -6.85 -28.70 -8.09
N ILE A 231 -5.87 -29.53 -7.74
CA ILE A 231 -5.72 -30.08 -6.39
C ILE A 231 -5.48 -28.94 -5.38
N LEU A 232 -4.56 -28.02 -5.68
CA LEU A 232 -4.29 -26.84 -4.87
C LEU A 232 -5.54 -25.98 -4.69
N MET A 233 -6.35 -25.80 -5.74
CA MET A 233 -7.63 -25.10 -5.65
C MET A 233 -8.58 -25.78 -4.64
N GLY A 234 -8.68 -27.10 -4.69
CA GLY A 234 -9.47 -27.90 -3.75
C GLY A 234 -8.98 -27.80 -2.30
N ILE A 235 -7.67 -27.92 -2.06
CA ILE A 235 -7.06 -27.98 -0.72
C ILE A 235 -6.70 -26.58 -0.17
N SER A 236 -6.85 -25.53 -0.99
CA SER A 236 -6.37 -24.18 -0.67
C SER A 236 -6.78 -23.62 0.69
N PRO A 237 -8.00 -23.82 1.22
CA PRO A 237 -8.36 -23.21 2.49
C PRO A 237 -7.56 -23.75 3.67
N TRP A 238 -7.15 -25.02 3.64
CA TRP A 238 -6.37 -25.65 4.73
C TRP A 238 -4.88 -25.33 4.59
N LEU A 239 -4.35 -25.38 3.37
CA LEU A 239 -2.94 -25.09 3.13
C LEU A 239 -2.63 -23.61 3.39
N LEU A 240 -3.53 -22.69 3.03
CA LEU A 240 -3.39 -21.28 3.41
C LEU A 240 -3.53 -21.09 4.93
N ASP A 241 -4.46 -21.76 5.62
CA ASP A 241 -4.55 -21.69 7.08
C ASP A 241 -3.22 -22.07 7.74
N TRP A 242 -2.58 -23.14 7.26
CA TRP A 242 -1.28 -23.59 7.72
C TRP A 242 -0.18 -22.55 7.43
N LEU A 243 -0.11 -22.03 6.19
CA LEU A 243 0.86 -20.99 5.82
C LEU A 243 0.69 -19.71 6.64
N PHE A 244 -0.53 -19.20 6.78
CA PHE A 244 -0.81 -17.98 7.55
C PHE A 244 -0.53 -18.14 9.03
N THR A 245 -0.85 -19.31 9.61
CA THR A 245 -0.56 -19.60 11.02
C THR A 245 0.95 -19.65 11.26
N ASN A 246 1.69 -20.38 10.42
CA ASN A 246 3.12 -20.63 10.63
C ASN A 246 4.01 -19.46 10.21
N LEU A 247 3.67 -18.76 9.12
CA LEU A 247 4.53 -17.70 8.56
C LEU A 247 4.12 -16.30 9.04
N TYR A 248 2.83 -16.06 9.26
CA TYR A 248 2.29 -14.73 9.62
C TYR A 248 1.76 -14.64 11.05
N GLY A 249 1.76 -15.75 11.81
CA GLY A 249 1.28 -15.77 13.19
C GLY A 249 -0.23 -15.57 13.32
N GLN A 250 -1.00 -15.97 12.30
CA GLN A 250 -2.45 -15.86 12.29
C GLN A 250 -3.10 -16.57 13.48
N ARG A 251 -4.11 -15.94 14.08
CA ARG A 251 -4.92 -16.51 15.17
C ARG A 251 -6.40 -16.52 14.82
N GLU A 252 -7.17 -17.42 15.43
CA GLU A 252 -8.63 -17.35 15.35
C GLU A 252 -9.15 -16.18 16.17
N ILE A 253 -10.19 -15.52 15.66
CA ILE A 253 -11.01 -14.61 16.46
C ILE A 253 -12.44 -15.12 16.38
N ASP A 254 -13.07 -15.29 17.52
CA ASP A 254 -14.46 -15.68 17.60
C ASP A 254 -15.39 -14.47 17.40
N ARG A 255 -16.70 -14.73 17.42
CA ARG A 255 -17.70 -13.68 17.22
C ARG A 255 -17.68 -12.68 18.36
N GLU A 256 -17.47 -13.14 19.59
CA GLU A 256 -17.40 -12.30 20.78
C GLU A 256 -16.16 -11.40 20.72
N GLY A 257 -15.01 -11.96 20.33
CA GLY A 257 -13.78 -11.22 20.10
C GLY A 257 -13.93 -10.13 19.05
N LEU A 258 -14.59 -10.40 17.90
CA LEU A 258 -14.88 -9.35 16.92
C LEU A 258 -15.88 -8.31 17.46
N ASN A 259 -16.88 -8.75 18.22
CA ASN A 259 -17.91 -7.87 18.78
C ASN A 259 -17.31 -6.81 19.74
N LEU A 260 -16.19 -7.11 20.41
CA LEU A 260 -15.45 -6.14 21.22
C LEU A 260 -14.91 -4.95 20.41
N TYR A 261 -14.57 -5.17 19.14
CA TYR A 261 -14.08 -4.12 18.24
C TYR A 261 -15.21 -3.49 17.42
N SER A 262 -16.10 -4.32 16.87
CA SER A 262 -17.18 -3.87 16.00
C SER A 262 -18.44 -4.73 16.13
N HIS A 263 -19.47 -4.13 16.71
CA HIS A 263 -20.80 -4.73 16.82
C HIS A 263 -21.50 -4.75 15.46
N GLU A 264 -21.30 -3.69 14.66
CA GLU A 264 -21.94 -3.58 13.35
C GLU A 264 -21.38 -4.61 12.37
N ALA A 265 -20.07 -4.92 12.43
CA ALA A 265 -19.48 -5.95 11.58
C ALA A 265 -20.11 -7.32 11.85
N VAL A 266 -20.22 -7.73 13.12
CA VAL A 266 -20.87 -9.00 13.50
C VAL A 266 -22.32 -9.05 13.03
N ARG A 267 -23.07 -7.94 13.20
CA ARG A 267 -24.46 -7.83 12.74
C ARG A 267 -24.58 -7.98 11.23
N VAL A 268 -23.72 -7.30 10.47
CA VAL A 268 -23.71 -7.35 9.00
C VAL A 268 -23.39 -8.76 8.51
N LEU A 269 -22.35 -9.39 9.07
CA LEU A 269 -21.95 -10.76 8.76
C LEU A 269 -23.08 -11.75 9.05
N HIS A 270 -23.65 -11.68 10.26
CA HIS A 270 -24.72 -12.58 10.69
C HIS A 270 -25.97 -12.45 9.81
N ARG A 271 -26.44 -11.21 9.57
CA ARG A 271 -27.61 -10.94 8.73
C ARG A 271 -27.42 -11.49 7.32
N TYR A 272 -26.26 -11.25 6.71
CA TYR A 272 -26.00 -11.70 5.35
C TYR A 272 -25.88 -13.22 5.24
N SER A 273 -25.15 -13.85 6.16
CA SER A 273 -25.02 -15.31 6.22
C SER A 273 -26.38 -15.98 6.41
N HIS A 274 -27.23 -15.46 7.30
CA HIS A 274 -28.57 -15.97 7.52
C HIS A 274 -29.47 -15.85 6.28
N GLN A 275 -29.50 -14.66 5.64
CA GLN A 275 -30.27 -14.44 4.41
C GLN A 275 -29.87 -15.36 3.26
N ARG A 276 -28.60 -15.79 3.21
CA ARG A 276 -28.06 -16.66 2.16
C ARG A 276 -28.08 -18.15 2.52
N GLY A 277 -28.46 -18.52 3.74
CA GLY A 277 -28.31 -19.90 4.24
C GLY A 277 -26.86 -20.36 4.28
N TRP A 278 -25.90 -19.44 4.45
CA TRP A 278 -24.48 -19.74 4.51
C TRP A 278 -24.02 -19.94 5.95
N LYS A 279 -23.02 -20.81 6.13
CA LYS A 279 -22.28 -20.86 7.40
C LYS A 279 -21.62 -19.51 7.65
N PHE A 280 -21.58 -19.10 8.91
CA PHE A 280 -20.85 -17.91 9.33
C PHE A 280 -19.38 -18.06 8.92
N PRO A 281 -18.76 -17.05 8.26
CA PRO A 281 -17.38 -17.16 7.80
C PRO A 281 -16.42 -17.30 8.98
N LYS A 282 -15.34 -18.05 8.79
CA LYS A 282 -14.30 -18.16 9.82
C LYS A 282 -13.52 -16.85 9.88
N LEU A 283 -13.38 -16.29 11.08
CA LEU A 283 -12.69 -15.03 11.29
C LEU A 283 -11.29 -15.31 11.84
N ARG A 284 -10.30 -14.59 11.30
CA ARG A 284 -8.90 -14.69 11.73
C ARG A 284 -8.32 -13.30 11.93
N ILE A 285 -7.29 -13.22 12.77
CA ILE A 285 -6.55 -11.99 13.04
C ILE A 285 -5.04 -12.16 12.80
N LEU A 286 -4.41 -11.16 12.19
CA LEU A 286 -2.96 -11.07 12.01
C LEU A 286 -2.35 -10.07 13.01
N PRO A 287 -1.29 -10.44 13.75
CA PRO A 287 -0.65 -9.57 14.74
C PRO A 287 0.31 -8.56 14.06
N ILE A 288 -0.18 -7.80 13.08
CA ILE A 288 0.56 -6.76 12.37
C ILE A 288 -0.08 -5.38 12.62
N ALA A 289 0.76 -4.34 12.72
CA ALA A 289 0.33 -2.98 12.99
C ALA A 289 -0.15 -2.24 11.72
N ALA A 290 0.35 -2.61 10.54
CA ALA A 290 -0.18 -2.14 9.27
C ALA A 290 -1.64 -2.61 9.10
N PRO A 291 -2.59 -1.71 8.79
CA PRO A 291 -3.97 -2.09 8.58
C PRO A 291 -4.14 -2.85 7.25
N LEU A 292 -4.61 -4.08 7.34
CA LEU A 292 -4.78 -5.03 6.23
C LEU A 292 -6.05 -5.86 6.44
N ALA A 293 -6.72 -6.21 5.35
CA ALA A 293 -7.80 -7.20 5.32
C ALA A 293 -7.67 -8.08 4.07
N ILE A 294 -7.90 -9.38 4.21
CA ILE A 294 -7.85 -10.33 3.10
C ILE A 294 -8.93 -11.41 3.27
N THR A 295 -9.33 -12.02 2.16
CA THR A 295 -10.27 -13.14 2.14
C THR A 295 -9.68 -14.27 1.32
N TYR A 296 -9.66 -15.50 1.88
CA TYR A 296 -9.18 -16.69 1.18
C TYR A 296 -10.04 -17.93 1.42
N GLY A 297 -9.90 -18.91 0.53
CA GLY A 297 -10.64 -20.18 0.51
C GLY A 297 -11.10 -20.56 -0.90
N ASN A 298 -11.95 -21.58 -1.00
CA ASN A 298 -12.43 -22.14 -2.27
C ASN A 298 -13.96 -22.10 -2.44
N LEU A 299 -14.69 -22.19 -1.33
CA LEU A 299 -16.15 -22.28 -1.27
C LEU A 299 -16.63 -21.34 -0.15
N PRO A 300 -17.82 -20.72 -0.27
CA PRO A 300 -18.35 -19.83 0.77
C PRO A 300 -18.42 -20.48 2.17
N ARG A 301 -18.70 -21.79 2.23
CA ARG A 301 -18.72 -22.56 3.49
C ARG A 301 -17.35 -22.70 4.18
N ASN A 302 -16.27 -22.52 3.44
CA ASN A 302 -14.88 -22.67 3.89
C ASN A 302 -14.10 -21.35 3.80
N ALA A 303 -14.78 -20.24 3.55
CA ALA A 303 -14.16 -18.94 3.43
C ALA A 303 -13.65 -18.45 4.80
N ARG A 304 -12.48 -17.83 4.78
CA ARG A 304 -11.87 -17.16 5.93
C ARG A 304 -11.68 -15.70 5.61
N ILE A 305 -12.11 -14.84 6.53
CA ILE A 305 -11.85 -13.40 6.48
C ILE A 305 -10.79 -13.11 7.53
N VAL A 306 -9.69 -12.51 7.10
CA VAL A 306 -8.53 -12.24 7.95
C VAL A 306 -8.29 -10.75 7.97
N VAL A 307 -8.18 -10.19 9.17
CA VAL A 307 -7.89 -8.76 9.37
C VAL A 307 -6.66 -8.59 10.25
N SER A 308 -5.90 -7.53 10.04
CA SER A 308 -4.80 -7.18 10.94
C SER A 308 -5.32 -6.58 12.24
N GLN A 309 -4.53 -6.73 13.32
CA GLN A 309 -4.71 -6.01 14.57
C GLN A 309 -4.71 -4.48 14.36
N GLY A 310 -3.82 -3.98 13.51
CA GLY A 310 -3.74 -2.56 13.16
C GLY A 310 -5.06 -1.99 12.60
N LEU A 311 -5.71 -2.74 11.72
CA LEU A 311 -7.00 -2.35 11.15
C LEU A 311 -8.09 -2.23 12.21
N LEU A 312 -8.20 -3.21 13.12
CA LEU A 312 -9.21 -3.19 14.18
C LEU A 312 -8.96 -2.09 15.22
N GLN A 313 -7.71 -1.67 15.40
CA GLN A 313 -7.35 -0.59 16.33
C GLN A 313 -7.51 0.82 15.74
N GLN A 314 -7.37 0.96 14.42
CA GLN A 314 -7.36 2.27 13.75
C GLN A 314 -8.73 2.67 13.18
N LEU A 315 -9.58 1.70 12.85
CA LEU A 315 -10.90 1.95 12.27
C LEU A 315 -12.01 1.98 13.32
N ALA A 316 -13.04 2.79 13.08
CA ALA A 316 -14.25 2.85 13.90
C ALA A 316 -15.20 1.66 13.59
N ASP A 317 -16.21 1.44 14.44
CA ASP A 317 -17.17 0.33 14.32
C ASP A 317 -17.82 0.23 12.93
N ASP A 318 -18.28 1.34 12.38
CA ASP A 318 -18.93 1.39 11.07
C ASP A 318 -17.94 1.22 9.90
N GLU A 319 -16.71 1.68 10.06
CA GLU A 319 -15.60 1.53 9.11
C GLU A 319 -15.12 0.07 9.05
N ILE A 320 -14.99 -0.60 10.21
CA ILE A 320 -14.69 -2.03 10.30
C ILE A 320 -15.81 -2.83 9.62
N ALA A 321 -17.07 -2.52 9.91
CA ALA A 321 -18.21 -3.16 9.26
C ALA A 321 -18.20 -2.99 7.73
N ALA A 322 -17.83 -1.81 7.24
CA ALA A 322 -17.67 -1.56 5.81
C ALA A 322 -16.59 -2.45 5.18
N ILE A 323 -15.43 -2.61 5.81
CA ILE A 323 -14.37 -3.50 5.32
C ILE A 323 -14.81 -4.97 5.36
N TYR A 324 -15.43 -5.45 6.44
CA TYR A 324 -15.96 -6.82 6.47
C TYR A 324 -17.03 -7.05 5.40
N ALA A 325 -17.84 -6.04 5.09
CA ALA A 325 -18.83 -6.11 4.01
C ALA A 325 -18.18 -6.20 2.62
N THR A 326 -17.09 -5.47 2.34
CA THR A 326 -16.35 -5.63 1.08
C THR A 326 -15.71 -7.02 0.98
N GLN A 327 -15.17 -7.55 2.09
CA GLN A 327 -14.63 -8.91 2.16
C GLN A 327 -15.70 -9.99 1.89
N LEU A 328 -16.93 -9.82 2.42
CA LEU A 328 -18.06 -10.67 2.03
C LEU A 328 -18.39 -10.59 0.53
N GLY A 329 -18.16 -9.43 -0.10
CA GLY A 329 -18.33 -9.24 -1.53
C GLY A 329 -17.46 -10.21 -2.35
N HIS A 330 -16.21 -10.41 -1.94
CA HIS A 330 -15.33 -11.39 -2.56
C HIS A 330 -15.91 -12.82 -2.47
N ILE A 331 -16.41 -13.20 -1.29
CA ILE A 331 -17.05 -14.51 -1.08
C ILE A 331 -18.28 -14.66 -1.99
N ARG A 332 -19.10 -13.60 -2.10
CA ARG A 332 -20.30 -13.58 -2.93
C ARG A 332 -20.01 -13.66 -4.43
N HIS A 333 -18.91 -13.08 -4.87
CA HIS A 333 -18.51 -13.07 -6.27
C HIS A 333 -17.67 -14.28 -6.69
N TRP A 334 -17.20 -15.09 -5.72
CA TRP A 334 -16.37 -16.28 -5.95
C TRP A 334 -14.99 -15.98 -6.57
N ASP A 335 -14.55 -14.73 -6.51
CA ASP A 335 -13.26 -14.29 -7.04
C ASP A 335 -12.07 -14.72 -6.15
N PHE A 336 -12.33 -14.97 -4.87
CA PHE A 336 -11.32 -15.35 -3.87
C PHE A 336 -10.71 -16.74 -4.11
N MET A 337 -11.38 -17.62 -4.86
CA MET A 337 -10.88 -18.97 -5.15
C MET A 337 -9.58 -18.94 -5.97
N VAL A 338 -9.58 -18.22 -7.09
CA VAL A 338 -8.39 -18.11 -7.96
C VAL A 338 -7.27 -17.35 -7.24
N MET A 339 -7.64 -16.30 -6.49
CA MET A 339 -6.67 -15.52 -5.70
C MET A 339 -6.05 -16.34 -4.56
N SER A 340 -6.77 -17.33 -4.02
CA SER A 340 -6.23 -18.26 -3.01
C SER A 340 -5.16 -19.17 -3.62
N VAL A 341 -5.38 -19.70 -4.83
CA VAL A 341 -4.36 -20.48 -5.55
C VAL A 341 -3.14 -19.61 -5.87
N LEU A 342 -3.36 -18.37 -6.30
CA LEU A 342 -2.27 -17.42 -6.53
C LEU A 342 -1.42 -17.21 -5.27
N LEU A 343 -2.04 -17.01 -4.09
CA LEU A 343 -1.31 -16.88 -2.83
C LEU A 343 -0.50 -18.13 -2.46
N LEU A 344 -1.07 -19.33 -2.70
CA LEU A 344 -0.36 -20.58 -2.42
C LEU A 344 0.92 -20.73 -3.23
N VAL A 345 0.95 -20.20 -4.44
CA VAL A 345 2.14 -20.22 -5.30
C VAL A 345 3.08 -19.07 -4.92
N THR A 346 2.56 -17.86 -4.73
CA THR A 346 3.38 -16.66 -4.56
C THR A 346 4.01 -16.52 -3.16
N ILE A 347 3.34 -16.92 -2.09
CA ILE A 347 3.87 -16.80 -0.71
C ILE A 347 5.16 -17.62 -0.54
N PRO A 348 5.22 -18.92 -0.93
CA PRO A 348 6.45 -19.71 -0.83
C PRO A 348 7.59 -19.13 -1.67
N VAL A 349 7.31 -18.68 -2.89
CA VAL A 349 8.32 -18.07 -3.78
C VAL A 349 8.91 -16.80 -3.16
N TYR A 350 8.06 -15.93 -2.61
CA TYR A 350 8.51 -14.74 -1.92
C TYR A 350 9.33 -15.07 -0.67
N ARG A 351 8.92 -16.09 0.10
CA ARG A 351 9.67 -16.55 1.28
C ARG A 351 11.03 -17.13 0.90
N LEU A 352 11.11 -17.86 -0.21
CA LEU A 352 12.36 -18.37 -0.76
C LEU A 352 13.30 -17.20 -1.12
N TYR A 353 12.79 -16.15 -1.76
CA TYR A 353 13.57 -14.94 -2.04
C TYR A 353 14.17 -14.35 -0.76
N LEU A 354 13.37 -14.13 0.30
CA LEU A 354 13.88 -13.60 1.57
C LEU A 354 14.94 -14.50 2.20
N ASN A 355 14.71 -15.82 2.19
CA ASN A 355 15.67 -16.78 2.75
C ASN A 355 16.99 -16.76 1.98
N LEU A 356 16.95 -16.69 0.65
CA LEU A 356 18.14 -16.59 -0.19
C LEU A 356 18.86 -15.25 0.00
N SER A 357 18.13 -14.15 0.17
CA SER A 357 18.73 -12.85 0.50
C SER A 357 19.44 -12.91 1.86
N ASN A 358 18.77 -13.41 2.90
CA ASN A 358 19.38 -13.56 4.22
C ASN A 358 20.61 -14.48 4.19
N LEU A 359 20.55 -15.56 3.39
CA LEU A 359 21.68 -16.45 3.17
C LEU A 359 22.84 -15.72 2.49
N ALA A 360 22.57 -14.96 1.43
CA ALA A 360 23.58 -14.19 0.72
C ALA A 360 24.27 -13.17 1.64
N ASP A 361 23.50 -12.50 2.50
CA ASP A 361 24.00 -11.52 3.46
C ASP A 361 24.91 -12.15 4.54
N GLY A 362 24.71 -13.44 4.85
CA GLY A 362 25.54 -14.20 5.79
C GLY A 362 26.84 -14.78 5.21
N ILE A 363 27.04 -14.76 3.88
CA ILE A 363 28.24 -15.30 3.23
C ILE A 363 29.37 -14.26 3.27
N SER A 364 30.52 -14.65 3.85
CA SER A 364 31.71 -13.80 3.95
C SER A 364 32.45 -13.64 2.60
N LEU A 365 32.49 -14.69 1.79
CA LEU A 365 33.15 -14.69 0.48
C LEU A 365 32.35 -13.85 -0.53
N GLN A 366 32.97 -12.76 -1.02
CA GLN A 366 32.32 -11.80 -1.91
C GLN A 366 31.71 -12.45 -3.17
N PHE A 367 32.44 -13.39 -3.80
CA PHE A 367 31.94 -14.08 -4.99
C PHE A 367 30.72 -14.96 -4.69
N GLY A 368 30.74 -15.70 -3.57
CA GLY A 368 29.62 -16.53 -3.14
C GLY A 368 28.38 -15.69 -2.82
N ARG A 369 28.56 -14.57 -2.09
CA ARG A 369 27.49 -13.60 -1.82
C ARG A 369 26.89 -13.04 -3.10
N MET A 370 27.72 -12.70 -4.10
CA MET A 370 27.24 -12.19 -5.39
C MET A 370 26.36 -13.21 -6.11
N LEU A 371 26.81 -14.47 -6.19
CA LEU A 371 26.04 -15.53 -6.86
C LEU A 371 24.70 -15.80 -6.17
N VAL A 372 24.69 -16.00 -4.86
CA VAL A 372 23.43 -16.24 -4.11
C VAL A 372 22.51 -15.01 -4.19
N GLY A 373 23.07 -13.80 -4.13
CA GLY A 373 22.32 -12.56 -4.32
C GLY A 373 21.68 -12.46 -5.70
N MET A 374 22.37 -12.85 -6.77
CA MET A 374 21.79 -12.91 -8.13
C MET A 374 20.62 -13.90 -8.20
N VAL A 375 20.76 -15.09 -7.59
CA VAL A 375 19.67 -16.08 -7.52
C VAL A 375 18.49 -15.52 -6.73
N ALA A 376 18.72 -14.86 -5.60
CA ALA A 376 17.65 -14.22 -4.82
C ALA A 376 16.85 -13.20 -5.65
N ASN A 377 17.54 -12.36 -6.43
CA ASN A 377 16.89 -11.38 -7.32
C ASN A 377 16.12 -12.05 -8.46
N LEU A 378 16.63 -13.15 -9.01
CA LEU A 378 15.91 -13.93 -10.02
C LEU A 378 14.60 -14.49 -9.44
N VAL A 379 14.64 -15.02 -8.21
CA VAL A 379 13.42 -15.51 -7.52
C VAL A 379 12.45 -14.37 -7.24
N TYR A 380 12.92 -13.18 -6.90
CA TYR A 380 12.07 -11.99 -6.76
C TYR A 380 11.40 -11.61 -8.10
N LEU A 381 12.13 -11.65 -9.22
CA LEU A 381 11.56 -11.43 -10.56
C LEU A 381 10.47 -12.47 -10.87
N VAL A 382 10.70 -13.74 -10.55
CA VAL A 382 9.70 -14.81 -10.70
C VAL A 382 8.45 -14.51 -9.88
N TRP A 383 8.59 -14.05 -8.63
CA TRP A 383 7.46 -13.61 -7.82
C TRP A 383 6.69 -12.47 -8.49
N CYS A 384 7.38 -11.44 -9.01
CA CYS A 384 6.74 -10.34 -9.73
C CYS A 384 5.98 -10.83 -10.98
N LEU A 385 6.53 -11.77 -11.75
CA LEU A 385 5.87 -12.35 -12.91
C LEU A 385 4.58 -13.09 -12.53
N LEU A 386 4.64 -13.91 -11.47
CA LEU A 386 3.47 -14.64 -10.95
C LEU A 386 2.38 -13.67 -10.48
N THR A 387 2.72 -12.66 -9.68
CA THR A 387 1.76 -11.63 -9.23
C THR A 387 1.22 -10.79 -10.39
N GLY A 388 2.03 -10.58 -11.43
CA GLY A 388 1.68 -9.90 -12.68
C GLY A 388 0.46 -10.51 -13.37
N THR A 389 0.27 -11.83 -13.27
CA THR A 389 -0.85 -12.54 -13.90
C THR A 389 -2.23 -12.12 -13.37
N ALA A 390 -2.28 -11.50 -12.18
CA ALA A 390 -3.51 -11.19 -11.47
C ALA A 390 -3.79 -9.68 -11.31
N LEU A 391 -2.95 -8.79 -11.85
CA LEU A 391 -3.06 -7.33 -11.65
C LEU A 391 -4.44 -6.80 -12.04
N LEU A 392 -4.91 -7.10 -13.25
CA LEU A 392 -6.22 -6.64 -13.73
C LEU A 392 -7.37 -7.18 -12.89
N ASN A 393 -7.32 -8.46 -12.51
CA ASN A 393 -8.35 -9.08 -11.67
C ASN A 393 -8.38 -8.47 -10.26
N SER A 394 -7.21 -8.21 -9.68
CA SER A 394 -7.07 -7.50 -8.41
C SER A 394 -7.68 -6.09 -8.47
N GLN A 395 -7.50 -5.38 -9.59
CA GLN A 395 -8.10 -4.06 -9.74
C GLN A 395 -9.63 -4.11 -9.85
N VAL A 396 -10.14 -4.93 -10.76
CA VAL A 396 -11.57 -4.96 -11.08
C VAL A 396 -12.39 -5.46 -9.89
N ARG A 397 -11.92 -6.49 -9.18
CA ARG A 397 -12.65 -7.07 -8.05
C ARG A 397 -12.89 -6.09 -6.90
N ASN A 398 -11.98 -5.13 -6.70
CA ASN A 398 -12.12 -4.09 -5.69
C ASN A 398 -13.38 -3.24 -5.95
N TYR A 399 -13.64 -2.80 -7.19
CA TYR A 399 -14.85 -2.04 -7.53
C TYR A 399 -16.15 -2.81 -7.27
N TYR A 400 -16.17 -4.12 -7.57
CA TYR A 400 -17.32 -4.97 -7.28
C TYR A 400 -17.53 -5.15 -5.79
N SER A 401 -16.44 -5.34 -5.03
CA SER A 401 -16.50 -5.48 -3.58
C SER A 401 -16.93 -4.20 -2.87
N ASP A 402 -16.50 -3.02 -3.34
CA ASP A 402 -16.87 -1.73 -2.78
C ASP A 402 -18.36 -1.45 -2.96
N ARG A 403 -18.87 -1.67 -4.18
CA ARG A 403 -20.31 -1.54 -4.47
C ARG A 403 -21.12 -2.46 -3.58
N PHE A 404 -20.71 -3.72 -3.48
CA PHE A 404 -21.39 -4.70 -2.65
C PHE A 404 -21.33 -4.34 -1.15
N GLY A 405 -20.18 -3.86 -0.67
CA GLY A 405 -20.02 -3.42 0.71
C GLY A 405 -20.92 -2.24 1.06
N CYS A 406 -21.07 -1.29 0.14
CA CYS A 406 -22.02 -0.17 0.27
C CYS A 406 -23.47 -0.66 0.27
N ASP A 407 -23.84 -1.51 -0.69
CA ASP A 407 -25.18 -2.09 -0.77
C ASP A 407 -25.57 -2.87 0.49
N LEU A 408 -24.59 -3.51 1.14
CA LEU A 408 -24.83 -4.29 2.34
C LEU A 408 -24.91 -3.43 3.61
N THR A 409 -24.08 -2.39 3.73
CA THR A 409 -23.97 -1.57 4.95
C THR A 409 -24.86 -0.32 4.93
N GLY A 410 -25.18 0.19 3.74
CA GLY A 410 -25.79 1.51 3.56
C GLY A 410 -24.83 2.66 3.92
N ASN A 411 -23.52 2.40 4.05
CA ASN A 411 -22.56 3.38 4.54
C ASN A 411 -21.38 3.59 3.57
N PRO A 412 -21.61 4.32 2.45
CA PRO A 412 -20.53 4.63 1.51
C PRO A 412 -19.46 5.54 2.14
N ASN A 413 -19.87 6.45 3.03
CA ASN A 413 -18.97 7.36 3.74
C ASN A 413 -18.02 6.62 4.70
N GLY A 414 -18.54 5.64 5.45
CA GLY A 414 -17.72 4.76 6.30
C GLY A 414 -16.67 3.99 5.50
N LEU A 415 -17.00 3.55 4.28
CA LEU A 415 -16.01 2.91 3.40
C LEU A 415 -14.95 3.91 2.91
N VAL A 416 -15.33 5.14 2.54
CA VAL A 416 -14.37 6.20 2.18
C VAL A 416 -13.39 6.47 3.33
N ARG A 417 -13.91 6.66 4.55
CA ARG A 417 -13.09 6.86 5.76
C ARG A 417 -12.15 5.68 5.99
N ALA A 418 -12.66 4.45 5.89
CA ALA A 418 -11.87 3.25 6.06
C ALA A 418 -10.70 3.17 5.07
N LEU A 419 -10.92 3.40 3.77
CA LEU A 419 -9.87 3.34 2.75
C LEU A 419 -8.76 4.36 3.01
N LEU A 420 -9.13 5.59 3.36
CA LEU A 420 -8.16 6.66 3.61
C LEU A 420 -7.40 6.46 4.92
N LYS A 421 -8.08 6.00 5.98
CA LYS A 421 -7.40 5.62 7.23
C LYS A 421 -6.45 4.44 7.05
N ILE A 422 -6.83 3.44 6.24
CA ILE A 422 -5.92 2.35 5.88
C ILE A 422 -4.69 2.90 5.15
N ALA A 423 -4.87 3.83 4.21
CA ALA A 423 -3.73 4.46 3.52
C ALA A 423 -2.79 5.19 4.49
N ILE A 424 -3.33 6.00 5.41
CA ILE A 424 -2.55 6.67 6.46
C ILE A 424 -1.83 5.65 7.34
N GLY A 425 -2.55 4.64 7.82
CA GLY A 425 -2.02 3.63 8.74
C GLY A 425 -0.92 2.77 8.13
N VAL A 426 -1.03 2.43 6.85
CA VAL A 426 0.03 1.71 6.12
C VAL A 426 1.27 2.60 5.97
N ALA A 427 1.10 3.88 5.60
CA ALA A 427 2.23 4.80 5.50
C ALA A 427 2.93 4.99 6.85
N GLY A 428 2.16 5.15 7.92
CA GLY A 428 2.68 5.30 9.28
C GLY A 428 3.39 4.05 9.80
N ASP A 429 2.92 2.84 9.45
CA ASP A 429 3.66 1.61 9.77
C ASP A 429 5.00 1.55 9.03
N ILE A 430 5.03 1.83 7.72
CA ILE A 430 6.27 1.84 6.94
C ILE A 430 7.25 2.89 7.48
N GLU A 431 6.76 4.07 7.84
CA GLU A 431 7.56 5.11 8.48
C GLU A 431 8.14 4.61 9.81
N LYS A 432 7.33 4.02 10.68
CA LYS A 432 7.77 3.50 11.98
C LYS A 432 8.78 2.36 11.84
N GLN A 433 8.55 1.43 10.91
CA GLN A 433 9.42 0.29 10.65
C GLN A 433 10.67 0.69 9.82
N GLN A 434 10.67 1.88 9.22
CA GLN A 434 11.74 2.42 8.37
C GLN A 434 12.02 1.59 7.10
N GLN A 435 11.13 0.65 6.76
CA GLN A 435 11.18 -0.23 5.60
C GLN A 435 9.79 -0.82 5.32
N THR A 436 9.56 -1.31 4.10
CA THR A 436 8.33 -2.06 3.82
C THR A 436 8.41 -3.44 4.46
N THR A 437 7.45 -3.76 5.32
CA THR A 437 7.41 -5.09 5.94
C THR A 437 7.09 -6.15 4.90
N TRP A 438 7.75 -7.30 5.02
CA TRP A 438 7.63 -8.38 4.06
C TRP A 438 6.20 -8.92 3.99
N GLN A 439 5.47 -8.92 5.11
CA GLN A 439 4.07 -9.34 5.18
C GLN A 439 3.14 -8.43 4.37
N LEU A 440 3.42 -7.12 4.40
CA LEU A 440 2.64 -6.14 3.67
C LEU A 440 2.88 -6.26 2.15
N GLU A 441 4.14 -6.46 1.74
CA GLU A 441 4.49 -6.63 0.33
C GLU A 441 3.96 -7.94 -0.26
N SER A 442 4.13 -9.07 0.44
CA SER A 442 3.71 -10.38 -0.05
C SER A 442 2.19 -10.52 -0.19
N LEU A 443 1.43 -9.86 0.68
CA LEU A 443 -0.04 -9.91 0.70
C LEU A 443 -0.71 -8.76 -0.08
N ASN A 444 0.08 -7.84 -0.63
CA ASN A 444 -0.41 -6.63 -1.28
C ASN A 444 -1.48 -6.90 -2.35
N ILE A 445 -1.36 -7.97 -3.14
CA ILE A 445 -2.31 -8.28 -4.23
C ILE A 445 -3.76 -8.53 -3.75
N LEU A 446 -3.97 -8.79 -2.45
CA LEU A 446 -5.31 -8.96 -1.87
C LEU A 446 -5.70 -7.86 -0.88
N ALA A 447 -4.80 -6.92 -0.60
CA ALA A 447 -5.09 -5.82 0.31
C ALA A 447 -6.25 -4.95 -0.24
N PRO A 448 -7.02 -4.28 0.63
CA PRO A 448 -8.02 -3.32 0.18
C PRO A 448 -7.36 -2.08 -0.40
N VAL A 449 -6.16 -1.70 0.07
CA VAL A 449 -5.40 -0.53 -0.39
C VAL A 449 -3.94 -0.94 -0.54
N GLY A 450 -3.34 -0.55 -1.67
CA GLY A 450 -1.96 -0.93 -1.97
C GLY A 450 -0.94 -0.07 -1.24
N TYR A 451 0.09 -0.70 -0.67
CA TYR A 451 1.09 0.03 0.13
C TYR A 451 1.77 1.14 -0.67
N GLN A 452 2.03 0.94 -1.96
CA GLN A 452 2.69 1.94 -2.81
C GLN A 452 1.87 3.22 -3.00
N GLN A 453 0.54 3.11 -3.08
CA GLN A 453 -0.35 4.27 -3.14
C GLN A 453 -0.43 4.95 -1.76
N SER A 454 -0.44 4.14 -0.71
CA SER A 454 -0.42 4.61 0.68
C SER A 454 0.82 5.44 0.99
N LEU A 455 2.00 5.12 0.44
CA LEU A 455 3.24 5.87 0.71
C LEU A 455 3.06 7.37 0.54
N SER A 456 2.58 7.82 -0.62
CA SER A 456 2.42 9.25 -0.87
C SER A 456 1.12 9.79 -0.30
N ILE A 457 -0.02 9.09 -0.50
CA ILE A 457 -1.32 9.61 -0.06
C ILE A 457 -1.39 9.66 1.47
N GLY A 458 -0.99 8.57 2.15
CA GLY A 458 -1.07 8.44 3.60
C GLY A 458 -0.09 9.34 4.35
N SER A 459 1.12 9.54 3.83
CA SER A 459 2.12 10.39 4.48
C SER A 459 1.93 11.88 4.24
N ILE A 460 1.39 12.29 3.08
CA ILE A 460 1.17 13.70 2.71
C ILE A 460 -0.19 14.22 3.18
N ALA A 461 -1.15 13.33 3.50
CA ALA A 461 -2.47 13.69 3.99
C ALA A 461 -2.52 14.71 5.16
N PRO A 462 -1.55 14.75 6.11
CA PRO A 462 -1.53 15.78 7.15
C PRO A 462 -1.15 17.18 6.65
N ASN A 463 -0.64 17.32 5.43
CA ASN A 463 -0.14 18.58 4.89
C ASN A 463 -1.07 19.17 3.82
N VAL A 464 -1.90 18.33 3.19
CA VAL A 464 -2.74 18.68 2.03
C VAL A 464 -4.09 18.01 2.15
N SER A 465 -5.16 18.68 1.70
CA SER A 465 -6.50 18.11 1.69
C SER A 465 -6.60 16.86 0.79
N PHE A 466 -7.41 15.88 1.18
CA PHE A 466 -7.62 14.68 0.36
C PHE A 466 -8.25 15.01 -0.99
N GLU A 467 -9.14 16.01 -1.03
CA GLU A 467 -9.78 16.51 -2.24
C GLU A 467 -8.73 16.82 -3.31
N SER A 468 -7.70 17.59 -2.96
CA SER A 468 -6.67 18.03 -3.89
C SER A 468 -5.69 16.92 -4.27
N LEU A 469 -5.30 16.05 -3.33
CA LEU A 469 -4.42 14.89 -3.61
C LEU A 469 -5.06 13.89 -4.58
N LEU A 470 -6.36 13.66 -4.44
CA LEU A 470 -7.11 12.69 -5.23
C LEU A 470 -7.54 13.23 -6.60
N MET A 471 -7.42 14.54 -6.87
CA MET A 471 -7.84 15.16 -8.15
C MET A 471 -7.27 14.44 -9.37
N TRP A 472 -5.97 14.12 -9.33
CA TRP A 472 -5.30 13.44 -10.44
C TRP A 472 -5.91 12.06 -10.73
N ASP A 473 -6.33 11.32 -9.69
CA ASP A 473 -6.84 9.96 -9.82
C ASP A 473 -8.17 9.90 -10.58
N TYR A 474 -9.08 10.85 -10.32
CA TYR A 474 -10.43 10.85 -10.91
C TYR A 474 -10.61 11.82 -12.10
N LEU A 475 -9.76 12.85 -12.24
CA LEU A 475 -9.89 13.81 -13.34
C LEU A 475 -8.97 13.54 -14.54
N ASN A 476 -7.80 12.91 -14.34
CA ASN A 476 -6.86 12.73 -15.43
C ASN A 476 -7.39 11.68 -16.44
N PRO A 477 -7.59 12.03 -17.73
CA PRO A 477 -8.17 11.12 -18.72
C PRO A 477 -7.29 9.88 -18.98
N TYR A 478 -6.00 9.96 -18.68
CA TYR A 478 -5.03 8.89 -18.90
C TYR A 478 -4.71 8.10 -17.63
N SER A 479 -5.35 8.39 -16.48
CA SER A 479 -5.05 7.72 -15.21
C SER A 479 -5.12 6.19 -15.31
N ARG A 480 -6.10 5.67 -16.05
CA ARG A 480 -6.28 4.22 -16.31
C ARG A 480 -5.11 3.57 -17.05
N TRP A 481 -4.41 4.31 -17.91
CA TRP A 481 -3.23 3.77 -18.59
C TRP A 481 -2.09 3.55 -17.59
N PHE A 482 -1.95 4.49 -16.64
CA PHE A 482 -0.94 4.40 -15.58
C PHE A 482 -1.32 3.46 -14.43
N THR A 483 -2.54 2.93 -14.38
CA THR A 483 -2.92 1.87 -13.43
C THR A 483 -2.61 0.46 -13.93
N ILE A 484 -2.31 0.23 -15.21
CA ILE A 484 -2.27 -1.13 -15.79
C ILE A 484 -1.27 -2.04 -15.05
N ASN A 485 -0.12 -1.49 -14.64
CA ASN A 485 0.91 -2.24 -13.91
C ASN A 485 0.74 -2.21 -12.38
N ASN A 486 -0.39 -1.70 -11.86
CA ASN A 486 -0.65 -1.63 -10.43
C ASN A 486 -1.52 -2.80 -9.95
N THR A 487 -1.32 -3.20 -8.70
CA THR A 487 -2.15 -4.20 -8.04
C THR A 487 -3.54 -3.67 -7.68
N HIS A 488 -3.69 -2.35 -7.51
CA HIS A 488 -4.90 -1.72 -7.03
C HIS A 488 -5.42 -0.66 -7.99
N PRO A 489 -6.75 -0.45 -8.04
CA PRO A 489 -7.30 0.73 -8.68
C PRO A 489 -6.84 1.99 -7.93
N MET A 490 -6.98 3.15 -8.55
CA MET A 490 -6.70 4.41 -7.86
C MET A 490 -7.68 4.62 -6.70
N ILE A 491 -7.18 5.13 -5.57
CA ILE A 491 -8.01 5.44 -4.40
C ILE A 491 -9.03 6.52 -4.77
N GLY A 492 -8.64 7.55 -5.52
CA GLY A 492 -9.55 8.63 -5.90
C GLY A 492 -10.70 8.18 -6.81
N ASP A 493 -10.47 7.25 -7.76
CA ASP A 493 -11.58 6.71 -8.59
C ASP A 493 -12.58 5.92 -7.74
N ARG A 494 -12.10 5.18 -6.73
CA ARG A 494 -12.97 4.47 -5.78
C ARG A 494 -13.77 5.43 -4.93
N VAL A 495 -13.10 6.40 -4.30
CA VAL A 495 -13.76 7.43 -3.47
C VAL A 495 -14.79 8.20 -4.30
N TYR A 496 -14.46 8.61 -5.53
CA TYR A 496 -15.39 9.27 -6.45
C TYR A 496 -16.67 8.46 -6.68
N ARG A 497 -16.55 7.14 -6.94
CA ARG A 497 -17.71 6.25 -7.12
C ARG A 497 -18.53 6.10 -5.84
N LEU A 498 -17.89 6.05 -4.68
CA LEU A 498 -18.55 5.99 -3.38
C LEU A 498 -19.32 7.29 -3.09
N CYS A 499 -18.72 8.45 -3.36
CA CYS A 499 -19.39 9.75 -3.25
C CYS A 499 -20.58 9.85 -4.20
N LYS A 500 -20.49 9.27 -5.42
CA LYS A 500 -21.63 9.19 -6.34
C LYS A 500 -22.76 8.33 -5.79
N ILE A 501 -22.46 7.21 -5.11
CA ILE A 501 -23.46 6.40 -4.42
C ILE A 501 -24.09 7.18 -3.27
N ALA A 502 -23.31 7.88 -2.46
CA ALA A 502 -23.81 8.72 -1.37
C ALA A 502 -24.79 9.79 -1.87
N ARG A 503 -24.41 10.52 -2.94
CA ARG A 503 -25.27 11.52 -3.59
C ARG A 503 -26.57 10.91 -4.14
N ASN A 504 -26.49 9.76 -4.79
CA ASN A 504 -27.68 9.06 -5.30
C ASN A 504 -28.64 8.61 -4.18
N TRP A 505 -28.13 8.40 -2.96
CA TRP A 505 -28.91 8.08 -1.77
C TRP A 505 -29.29 9.31 -0.94
N ASN A 506 -29.09 10.52 -1.46
CA ASN A 506 -29.34 11.80 -0.78
C ASN A 506 -28.59 11.92 0.56
N ILE A 507 -27.37 11.38 0.62
CA ILE A 507 -26.46 11.51 1.76
C ILE A 507 -25.34 12.46 1.36
N GLU A 508 -24.97 13.37 2.25
CA GLU A 508 -23.79 14.20 2.08
C GLU A 508 -22.53 13.32 2.02
N PRO A 509 -21.65 13.50 1.02
CA PRO A 509 -20.43 12.72 0.92
C PRO A 509 -19.40 13.16 1.97
N GLU A 510 -18.60 12.22 2.46
CA GLU A 510 -17.50 12.50 3.39
C GLU A 510 -16.50 13.51 2.81
N ILE A 511 -16.22 13.40 1.52
CA ILE A 511 -15.29 14.26 0.77
C ILE A 511 -16.04 14.91 -0.39
N TYR A 512 -15.95 16.23 -0.50
CA TYR A 512 -16.53 16.95 -1.63
C TYR A 512 -15.60 16.85 -2.83
N ILE A 513 -15.99 15.99 -3.77
CA ILE A 513 -15.37 15.93 -5.09
C ILE A 513 -16.23 16.72 -6.06
N ASP A 514 -15.78 17.92 -6.42
CA ASP A 514 -16.49 18.76 -7.39
C ASP A 514 -16.49 18.10 -8.77
N LEU A 515 -17.65 18.14 -9.40
CA LEU A 515 -17.96 17.50 -10.67
C LEU A 515 -17.71 18.45 -11.84
N GLU A 516 -16.65 19.28 -11.81
CA GLU A 516 -16.55 20.34 -12.82
C GLU A 516 -15.21 20.44 -13.56
N GLN A 517 -15.41 20.43 -14.89
CA GLN A 517 -14.55 20.64 -16.04
C GLN A 517 -13.60 19.52 -16.48
N PRO A 518 -13.69 19.09 -17.77
CA PRO A 518 -12.70 18.18 -18.35
C PRO A 518 -11.34 18.87 -18.38
N LEU A 519 -10.38 18.29 -17.67
CA LEU A 519 -9.00 18.76 -17.68
C LEU A 519 -8.38 18.58 -19.07
N ARG A 520 -7.83 19.68 -19.60
CA ARG A 520 -7.04 19.64 -20.84
C ARG A 520 -5.62 19.18 -20.53
N VAL A 521 -5.35 17.91 -20.79
CA VAL A 521 -4.00 17.36 -20.80
C VAL A 521 -3.38 17.49 -22.20
N LYS A 522 -2.08 17.81 -22.27
CA LYS A 522 -1.36 17.90 -23.54
C LYS A 522 -1.27 16.53 -24.22
N ARG A 523 -2.01 16.35 -25.34
CA ARG A 523 -1.99 15.09 -26.11
C ARG A 523 -0.59 14.71 -26.59
N GLN A 524 0.23 15.70 -26.93
CA GLN A 524 1.63 15.49 -27.35
C GLN A 524 2.47 14.83 -26.24
N SER A 525 2.37 15.31 -25.00
CA SER A 525 3.05 14.69 -23.84
C SER A 525 2.60 13.24 -23.67
N PHE A 526 1.31 12.95 -23.79
CA PHE A 526 0.82 11.58 -23.70
C PHE A 526 1.37 10.68 -24.81
N LEU A 527 1.33 11.11 -26.07
CA LEU A 527 1.89 10.35 -27.21
C LEU A 527 3.38 10.06 -27.02
N LEU A 528 4.13 11.04 -26.54
CA LEU A 528 5.57 10.88 -26.30
C LEU A 528 5.85 9.93 -25.11
N GLN A 529 5.01 9.95 -24.07
CA GLN A 529 5.07 9.00 -22.96
C GLN A 529 4.91 7.55 -23.43
N ILE A 530 3.97 7.32 -24.36
CA ILE A 530 3.68 5.98 -24.93
C ILE A 530 4.48 5.67 -26.20
N ALA A 531 5.42 6.53 -26.61
CA ALA A 531 6.15 6.40 -27.86
C ALA A 531 6.80 5.02 -28.07
N PRO A 532 7.41 4.34 -27.08
CA PRO A 532 7.93 2.98 -27.28
C PRO A 532 6.85 1.97 -27.69
N PHE A 533 5.65 2.09 -27.11
CA PHE A 533 4.52 1.19 -27.38
C PHE A 533 3.80 1.55 -28.68
N VAL A 534 3.84 2.82 -29.11
CA VAL A 534 3.33 3.27 -30.41
C VAL A 534 4.32 2.94 -31.54
N GLY A 535 5.61 2.92 -31.24
CA GLY A 535 6.65 2.51 -32.18
C GLY A 535 6.48 1.07 -32.67
N VAL A 536 6.00 0.16 -31.81
CA VAL A 536 5.70 -1.24 -32.14
C VAL A 536 4.71 -1.39 -33.31
N PRO A 537 3.46 -0.89 -33.23
CA PRO A 537 2.50 -1.00 -34.33
C PRO A 537 2.90 -0.18 -35.56
N LEU A 538 3.63 0.93 -35.39
CA LEU A 538 4.21 1.68 -36.52
C LEU A 538 5.25 0.84 -37.27
N GLY A 539 6.12 0.14 -36.55
CA GLY A 539 7.09 -0.80 -37.13
C GLY A 539 6.41 -1.95 -37.86
N ILE A 540 5.35 -2.51 -37.29
CA ILE A 540 4.54 -3.55 -37.96
C ILE A 540 3.87 -3.01 -39.22
N SER A 541 3.26 -1.82 -39.16
CA SER A 541 2.59 -1.21 -40.31
C SER A 541 3.57 -0.89 -41.44
N PHE A 542 4.77 -0.41 -41.09
CA PHE A 542 5.86 -0.23 -42.05
C PHE A 542 6.28 -1.55 -42.69
N ALA A 543 6.42 -2.62 -41.90
CA ALA A 543 6.76 -3.94 -42.41
C ALA A 543 5.71 -4.49 -43.37
N VAL A 544 4.43 -4.36 -43.01
CA VAL A 544 3.29 -4.78 -43.85
C VAL A 544 3.23 -3.99 -45.16
N LEU A 545 3.49 -2.67 -45.11
CA LEU A 545 3.53 -1.83 -46.31
C LEU A 545 4.64 -2.27 -47.27
N ILE A 546 5.85 -2.50 -46.76
CA ILE A 546 6.97 -3.00 -47.58
C ILE A 546 6.63 -4.37 -48.16
N TRP A 547 6.08 -5.27 -47.34
CA TRP A 547 5.66 -6.60 -47.79
C TRP A 547 4.63 -6.53 -48.93
N LEU A 548 3.63 -5.63 -48.84
CA LEU A 548 2.63 -5.43 -49.90
C LEU A 548 3.24 -4.87 -51.19
N VAL A 549 4.10 -3.85 -51.08
CA VAL A 549 4.80 -3.26 -52.24
C VAL A 549 5.67 -4.32 -52.93
N TRP A 550 6.35 -5.15 -52.15
CA TRP A 550 7.21 -6.20 -52.67
C TRP A 550 6.43 -7.34 -53.34
N HIS A 551 5.32 -7.73 -52.74
CA HIS A 551 4.41 -8.72 -53.34
C HIS A 551 3.90 -8.25 -54.71
N LEU A 552 3.52 -6.97 -54.81
CA LEU A 552 3.10 -6.36 -56.07
C LEU A 552 4.24 -6.31 -57.10
N ALA A 553 5.46 -5.92 -56.68
CA ALA A 553 6.64 -5.87 -57.56
C ALA A 553 7.04 -7.26 -58.09
N PHE A 554 6.94 -8.30 -57.27
CA PHE A 554 7.16 -9.68 -57.66
C PHE A 554 6.07 -10.17 -58.62
N ALA A 555 4.79 -9.86 -58.36
CA ALA A 555 3.68 -10.17 -59.26
C ALA A 555 3.86 -9.53 -60.65
N LEU A 556 4.45 -8.32 -60.69
CA LEU A 556 4.78 -7.60 -61.92
C LEU A 556 6.11 -8.04 -62.57
N LYS A 557 6.80 -9.05 -62.01
CA LYS A 557 8.11 -9.57 -62.47
C LYS A 557 9.23 -8.51 -62.54
N ILE A 558 9.12 -7.42 -61.78
CA ILE A 558 10.10 -6.32 -61.80
C ILE A 558 11.37 -6.73 -61.05
N LEU A 559 11.25 -7.52 -59.97
CA LEU A 559 12.36 -7.96 -59.11
C LEU A 559 12.14 -9.40 -58.62
N ASN A 560 13.19 -10.23 -58.64
CA ASN A 560 13.13 -11.66 -58.30
C ASN A 560 13.70 -11.97 -56.90
N LEU A 561 13.34 -11.17 -55.90
CA LEU A 561 13.83 -11.28 -54.52
C LEU A 561 12.75 -11.92 -53.66
N LYS A 562 12.76 -13.26 -53.59
CA LYS A 562 11.73 -14.10 -52.95
C LYS A 562 11.71 -14.03 -51.41
N TRP A 563 12.83 -13.68 -50.78
CA TRP A 563 13.06 -13.76 -49.33
C TRP A 563 12.16 -12.86 -48.46
N ILE A 564 11.84 -11.63 -48.90
CA ILE A 564 11.06 -10.66 -48.09
C ILE A 564 9.59 -11.09 -47.90
N TYR A 565 9.05 -11.93 -48.79
CA TYR A 565 7.64 -12.34 -48.75
C TYR A 565 7.38 -13.57 -47.85
N GLU A 566 8.35 -14.49 -47.75
CA GLU A 566 8.15 -15.77 -47.05
C GLU A 566 8.56 -15.73 -45.56
N ASP A 567 9.38 -14.77 -45.12
CA ASP A 567 9.91 -14.75 -43.74
C ASP A 567 9.27 -13.70 -42.82
N TRP A 568 8.78 -14.15 -41.66
CA TRP A 568 8.28 -13.33 -40.56
C TRP A 568 9.38 -12.61 -39.77
N SER A 569 10.66 -12.98 -39.98
CA SER A 569 11.83 -12.28 -39.44
C SER A 569 11.81 -10.79 -39.78
N PHE A 570 11.32 -10.43 -40.98
CA PHE A 570 11.20 -9.02 -41.37
C PHE A 570 10.27 -8.22 -40.44
N ILE A 571 9.08 -8.77 -40.16
CA ILE A 571 8.08 -8.10 -39.30
C ILE A 571 8.59 -8.01 -37.85
N THR A 572 9.20 -9.08 -37.34
CA THR A 572 9.73 -9.11 -35.97
C THR A 572 10.91 -8.16 -35.77
N GLY A 573 11.80 -8.04 -36.78
CA GLY A 573 12.88 -7.06 -36.77
C GLY A 573 12.36 -5.61 -36.80
N CYS A 574 11.43 -5.29 -37.70
CA CYS A 574 10.82 -3.95 -37.76
C CYS A 574 10.06 -3.57 -36.48
N LEU A 575 9.42 -4.54 -35.82
CA LEU A 575 8.75 -4.33 -34.53
C LEU A 575 9.74 -3.82 -33.47
N LEU A 576 10.90 -4.48 -33.34
CA LEU A 576 11.92 -4.13 -32.36
C LEU A 576 12.58 -2.79 -32.66
N ILE A 577 12.84 -2.52 -33.95
CA ILE A 577 13.36 -1.21 -34.39
C ILE A 577 12.36 -0.10 -34.09
N GLY A 578 11.06 -0.34 -34.34
CA GLY A 578 9.99 0.60 -33.97
C GLY A 578 9.98 0.92 -32.47
N PHE A 579 10.12 -0.10 -31.61
CA PHE A 579 10.27 0.07 -30.17
C PHE A 579 11.53 0.89 -29.78
N SER A 580 12.66 0.65 -30.44
CA SER A 580 13.90 1.42 -30.24
C SER A 580 13.69 2.90 -30.55
N ILE A 581 13.18 3.22 -31.74
CA ILE A 581 12.93 4.60 -32.19
C ILE A 581 11.99 5.31 -31.20
N GLY A 582 10.90 4.65 -30.82
CA GLY A 582 9.97 5.20 -29.82
C GLY A 582 10.61 5.45 -28.45
N THR A 583 11.56 4.60 -28.05
CA THR A 583 12.35 4.79 -26.83
C THR A 583 13.28 5.99 -26.94
N LEU A 584 14.04 6.11 -28.04
CA LEU A 584 14.95 7.23 -28.28
C LEU A 584 14.22 8.58 -28.32
N MET A 585 13.05 8.63 -28.97
CA MET A 585 12.21 9.84 -29.01
C MET A 585 11.78 10.29 -27.61
N ARG A 586 11.53 9.34 -26.69
CA ARG A 586 11.06 9.63 -25.34
C ARG A 586 12.17 10.13 -24.41
N ILE A 587 13.41 9.66 -24.56
CA ILE A 587 14.49 9.84 -23.56
C ILE A 587 14.71 11.29 -23.17
N ASN A 588 14.88 12.20 -24.14
CA ASN A 588 15.24 13.60 -23.84
C ASN A 588 14.13 14.36 -23.10
N SER A 589 12.86 14.02 -23.38
CA SER A 589 11.72 14.61 -22.69
C SER A 589 11.47 13.97 -21.33
N PHE A 590 11.77 12.67 -21.20
CA PHE A 590 11.60 11.93 -19.96
C PHE A 590 12.73 12.20 -18.95
N PHE A 591 13.95 12.50 -19.42
CA PHE A 591 15.11 12.84 -18.60
C PHE A 591 15.76 14.16 -19.04
N PRO A 592 15.06 15.31 -18.92
CA PRO A 592 15.61 16.60 -19.26
C PRO A 592 16.78 16.96 -18.32
N GLN A 593 17.74 17.73 -18.81
CA GLN A 593 18.86 18.18 -17.99
C GLN A 593 18.36 19.07 -16.84
N ILE A 594 18.64 18.67 -15.59
CA ILE A 594 18.28 19.45 -14.41
C ILE A 594 19.23 20.65 -14.30
N LYS A 595 18.70 21.85 -14.56
CA LYS A 595 19.43 23.12 -14.34
C LYS A 595 19.30 23.54 -12.89
N GLY A 596 20.42 23.89 -12.23
CA GLY A 596 20.46 24.17 -10.78
C GLY A 596 19.53 25.30 -10.30
N GLN A 597 19.08 26.20 -11.18
CA GLN A 597 18.18 27.31 -10.86
C GLN A 597 16.68 26.94 -10.91
N GLU A 598 16.30 25.80 -11.48
CA GLU A 598 14.89 25.38 -11.66
C GLU A 598 14.45 24.28 -10.68
N VAL A 599 15.31 23.92 -9.74
CA VAL A 599 15.08 22.79 -8.84
C VAL A 599 14.07 23.15 -7.77
N GLN A 600 12.90 22.53 -7.80
CA GLN A 600 11.86 22.79 -6.82
C GLN A 600 12.23 22.20 -5.46
N THR A 601 12.01 22.99 -4.41
CA THR A 601 12.27 22.66 -3.01
C THR A 601 11.10 21.91 -2.39
N GLU A 602 11.35 21.24 -1.27
CA GLU A 602 10.40 20.44 -0.49
C GLU A 602 9.00 21.07 -0.41
N GLU A 603 8.88 22.35 -0.06
CA GLU A 603 7.58 23.05 0.15
C GLU A 603 6.57 22.92 -1.00
N ARG A 604 7.02 22.65 -2.24
CA ARG A 604 6.12 22.46 -3.39
C ARG A 604 5.75 21.00 -3.66
N LEU A 605 6.36 20.01 -3.01
CA LEU A 605 6.10 18.59 -3.27
C LEU A 605 4.61 18.23 -3.10
N ALA A 606 3.97 18.77 -2.07
CA ALA A 606 2.53 18.71 -1.84
C ALA A 606 1.72 19.15 -3.09
N ASN A 607 2.06 20.32 -3.63
CA ASN A 607 1.42 20.88 -4.82
C ASN A 607 1.74 20.08 -6.09
N LEU A 608 2.94 19.51 -6.19
CA LEU A 608 3.33 18.63 -7.30
C LEU A 608 2.50 17.33 -7.30
N CYS A 609 2.24 16.76 -6.13
CA CYS A 609 1.36 15.61 -5.96
C CYS A 609 -0.10 15.95 -6.27
N ALA A 610 -0.55 17.17 -5.99
CA ALA A 610 -1.91 17.62 -6.23
C ALA A 610 -2.22 18.05 -7.67
N ASN A 611 -1.22 18.20 -8.56
CA ASN A 611 -1.45 18.65 -9.94
C ASN A 611 -2.19 17.58 -10.76
N PRO A 612 -3.45 17.82 -11.19
CA PRO A 612 -4.25 16.80 -11.88
C PRO A 612 -3.88 16.62 -13.36
N SER A 613 -3.22 17.60 -13.97
CA SER A 613 -2.87 17.61 -15.40
C SER A 613 -1.52 16.95 -15.70
N ALA A 614 -0.72 16.68 -14.67
CA ALA A 614 0.64 16.17 -14.80
C ALA A 614 0.68 14.75 -15.36
N LEU A 615 1.61 14.50 -16.29
CA LEU A 615 1.99 13.18 -16.75
C LEU A 615 3.41 12.85 -16.29
N PRO A 616 3.81 11.56 -16.21
CA PRO A 616 5.16 11.19 -15.81
C PRO A 616 6.27 11.78 -16.70
N ILE A 617 5.95 12.09 -17.96
CA ILE A 617 6.88 12.75 -18.90
C ILE A 617 7.04 14.24 -18.65
N ASP A 618 6.03 14.91 -18.07
CA ASP A 618 6.09 16.32 -17.68
C ASP A 618 6.84 16.44 -16.34
N CYS A 619 8.02 15.81 -16.28
CA CYS A 619 8.78 15.65 -15.05
C CYS A 619 9.37 16.96 -14.58
N ILE A 620 9.57 17.05 -13.26
CA ILE A 620 10.03 18.27 -12.61
C ILE A 620 11.31 17.93 -11.84
N GLY A 621 12.37 18.70 -12.07
CA GLY A 621 13.61 18.58 -11.32
C GLY A 621 13.38 18.96 -9.85
N VAL A 622 13.68 18.04 -8.95
CA VAL A 622 13.52 18.25 -7.50
C VAL A 622 14.82 17.94 -6.77
N ARG A 623 15.06 18.67 -5.66
CA ARG A 623 16.10 18.37 -4.69
C ARG A 623 15.46 18.32 -3.32
N LEU A 624 15.42 17.12 -2.76
CA LEU A 624 14.83 16.85 -1.46
C LEU A 624 15.92 16.40 -0.50
N VAL A 625 15.80 16.80 0.76
CA VAL A 625 16.66 16.35 1.85
C VAL A 625 15.80 15.50 2.78
N GLY A 626 16.35 14.36 3.20
CA GLY A 626 15.60 13.47 4.07
C GLY A 626 16.37 12.23 4.45
N LYS A 627 15.74 11.42 5.29
CA LYS A 627 16.28 10.14 5.70
C LYS A 627 15.96 9.08 4.65
N LEU A 628 16.97 8.35 4.16
CA LEU A 628 16.76 7.25 3.24
C LEU A 628 16.21 6.04 4.00
N LEU A 629 15.06 5.52 3.59
CA LEU A 629 14.39 4.35 4.17
C LEU A 629 14.39 3.18 3.17
N GLY A 630 14.28 1.97 3.69
CA GLY A 630 14.25 0.75 2.88
C GLY A 630 14.90 -0.46 3.55
N ARG A 631 14.64 -1.65 3.00
CA ARG A 631 15.33 -2.89 3.37
C ARG A 631 16.83 -2.80 3.11
N ARG A 632 17.62 -3.39 4.01
CA ARG A 632 19.08 -3.51 3.88
C ARG A 632 19.48 -4.85 3.25
N GLY A 633 20.70 -4.90 2.73
CA GLY A 633 21.29 -6.13 2.21
C GLY A 633 20.74 -6.55 0.85
N THR A 634 21.02 -7.79 0.47
CA THR A 634 20.69 -8.35 -0.85
C THR A 634 19.19 -8.40 -1.13
N SER A 635 18.34 -8.35 -0.10
CA SER A 635 16.89 -8.23 -0.27
C SER A 635 16.48 -6.93 -0.99
N ASN A 636 17.33 -5.92 -1.05
CA ASN A 636 17.07 -4.67 -1.74
C ASN A 636 18.10 -4.36 -2.83
N LEU A 637 18.68 -5.40 -3.46
CA LEU A 637 19.76 -5.20 -4.43
C LEU A 637 19.30 -4.45 -5.69
N LEU A 638 18.07 -4.70 -6.14
CA LEU A 638 17.49 -3.99 -7.29
C LEU A 638 16.92 -2.61 -6.93
N GLY A 639 17.07 -2.17 -5.68
CA GLY A 639 16.44 -0.93 -5.20
C GLY A 639 14.91 -1.00 -5.16
N GLN A 640 14.34 -2.20 -5.01
CA GLN A 640 12.89 -2.42 -5.01
C GLN A 640 12.16 -1.79 -3.82
N ASP A 641 12.86 -1.52 -2.71
CA ASP A 641 12.33 -0.88 -1.50
C ASP A 641 13.21 0.33 -1.12
N LEU A 642 13.09 1.42 -1.87
CA LEU A 642 13.80 2.67 -1.61
C LEU A 642 12.82 3.83 -1.48
N MET A 643 12.92 4.54 -0.36
CA MET A 643 12.03 5.65 -0.05
C MET A 643 12.80 6.78 0.62
N LEU A 644 12.40 8.02 0.36
CA LEU A 644 12.90 9.19 1.08
C LEU A 644 11.85 9.65 2.07
N HIS A 645 12.23 9.73 3.35
CA HIS A 645 11.44 10.39 4.38
C HIS A 645 11.90 11.84 4.49
N CYS A 646 11.11 12.73 3.90
CA CYS A 646 11.29 14.18 3.94
C CYS A 646 10.28 14.81 4.91
N ASN A 647 10.41 16.13 5.17
CA ASN A 647 9.56 16.85 6.11
C ASN A 647 8.05 16.81 5.78
N ILE A 648 7.69 16.50 4.52
CA ILE A 648 6.31 16.49 4.03
C ILE A 648 5.72 15.07 3.99
N GLY A 649 6.57 14.04 3.97
CA GLY A 649 6.14 12.66 3.88
C GLY A 649 7.14 11.73 3.21
N LEU A 650 6.64 10.55 2.84
CA LEU A 650 7.36 9.48 2.19
C LEU A 650 7.20 9.57 0.67
N VAL A 651 8.33 9.54 -0.04
CA VAL A 651 8.35 9.49 -1.51
C VAL A 651 9.15 8.28 -1.97
N LYS A 652 8.61 7.51 -2.91
CA LYS A 652 9.31 6.38 -3.51
C LYS A 652 10.47 6.86 -4.36
N LEU A 653 11.61 6.20 -4.27
CA LEU A 653 12.78 6.47 -5.09
C LEU A 653 13.04 5.32 -6.05
N HIS A 654 13.51 5.65 -7.25
CA HIS A 654 14.02 4.66 -8.20
C HIS A 654 15.51 4.91 -8.45
N HIS A 655 16.29 3.87 -8.20
CA HIS A 655 17.72 3.82 -8.44
C HIS A 655 18.02 2.71 -9.43
N ILE A 656 18.88 3.00 -10.40
CA ILE A 656 19.49 1.98 -11.24
C ILE A 656 21.00 2.15 -11.11
N SER A 657 21.68 1.09 -10.69
CA SER A 657 23.14 1.07 -10.54
C SER A 657 23.84 1.00 -11.89
N TRP A 658 25.08 1.49 -11.93
CA TRP A 658 25.98 1.32 -13.07
C TRP A 658 27.24 0.57 -12.65
N GLY A 659 27.78 -0.25 -13.56
CA GLY A 659 29.01 -1.00 -13.31
C GLY A 659 30.18 -0.08 -12.94
N GLY A 660 30.93 -0.46 -11.91
CA GLY A 660 32.12 0.29 -11.47
C GLY A 660 31.92 1.31 -10.35
N GLN A 661 30.71 1.43 -9.76
CA GLN A 661 30.51 2.25 -8.56
C GLN A 661 31.03 1.52 -7.32
N SER A 662 31.89 2.19 -6.54
CA SER A 662 32.48 1.65 -5.31
C SER A 662 31.57 1.74 -4.08
N VAL A 663 30.45 2.47 -4.17
CA VAL A 663 29.51 2.69 -3.06
C VAL A 663 28.14 2.21 -3.46
N HIS A 664 27.51 1.39 -2.60
CA HIS A 664 26.17 0.89 -2.84
C HIS A 664 25.13 1.79 -2.17
N ILE A 665 23.97 1.95 -2.81
CA ILE A 665 22.89 2.80 -2.24
C ILE A 665 22.41 2.28 -0.88
N GLN A 666 22.55 0.99 -0.64
CA GLN A 666 22.21 0.33 0.61
C GLN A 666 23.03 0.86 1.80
N ASP A 667 24.25 1.35 1.57
CA ASP A 667 25.12 1.89 2.61
C ASP A 667 24.58 3.21 3.20
N PHE A 668 23.68 3.87 2.47
CA PHE A 668 23.03 5.11 2.89
C PHE A 668 21.70 4.89 3.60
N ILE A 669 21.17 3.66 3.66
CA ILE A 669 19.88 3.38 4.29
C ILE A 669 19.93 3.66 5.79
N GLY A 670 19.02 4.52 6.24
CA GLY A 670 18.92 5.03 7.60
C GLY A 670 19.70 6.33 7.83
N ARG A 671 20.40 6.86 6.83
CA ARG A 671 21.17 8.13 6.91
C ARG A 671 20.41 9.28 6.26
N GLN A 672 20.76 10.50 6.67
CA GLN A 672 20.31 11.73 6.01
C GLN A 672 21.05 11.90 4.67
N VAL A 673 20.29 12.15 3.61
CA VAL A 673 20.78 12.29 2.24
C VAL A 673 20.07 13.44 1.52
N SER A 674 20.78 14.07 0.59
CA SER A 674 20.19 14.98 -0.40
C SER A 674 20.03 14.23 -1.71
N VAL A 675 18.79 14.11 -2.18
CA VAL A 675 18.43 13.44 -3.44
C VAL A 675 18.07 14.51 -4.46
N THR A 676 18.79 14.52 -5.58
CA THR A 676 18.43 15.31 -6.77
C THR A 676 17.94 14.36 -7.85
N GLY A 677 16.80 14.64 -8.46
CA GLY A 677 16.24 13.77 -9.49
C GLY A 677 14.98 14.33 -10.16
N TRP A 678 14.33 13.49 -10.95
CA TRP A 678 13.11 13.83 -11.68
C TRP A 678 11.89 13.32 -10.92
N PHE A 679 11.09 14.22 -10.38
CA PHE A 679 9.80 13.89 -9.80
C PHE A 679 8.77 13.57 -10.88
N ARG A 680 8.03 12.48 -10.70
CA ARG A 680 6.98 12.04 -11.62
C ARG A 680 5.69 11.82 -10.88
N ARG A 681 4.64 12.52 -11.34
CA ARG A 681 3.27 12.25 -10.91
C ARG A 681 2.68 11.13 -11.74
N SER A 682 2.34 10.05 -11.06
CA SER A 682 1.57 8.91 -11.57
C SER A 682 0.75 8.33 -10.42
N ALA A 683 0.13 7.16 -10.60
CA ALA A 683 -0.60 6.42 -9.57
C ALA A 683 0.09 6.39 -8.21
N THR A 684 1.40 6.17 -8.27
CA THR A 684 2.34 6.20 -7.16
C THR A 684 3.36 7.26 -7.55
N PRO A 685 3.41 8.42 -6.88
CA PRO A 685 4.45 9.40 -7.15
C PRO A 685 5.84 8.81 -6.83
N TRP A 686 6.82 9.03 -7.71
CA TRP A 686 8.20 8.60 -7.48
C TRP A 686 9.21 9.62 -7.98
N ILE A 687 10.46 9.46 -7.55
CA ILE A 687 11.61 10.23 -8.02
C ILE A 687 12.63 9.29 -8.64
N ASP A 688 12.94 9.50 -9.92
CA ASP A 688 14.11 8.87 -10.53
C ASP A 688 15.36 9.63 -10.08
N ILE A 689 16.21 8.97 -9.29
CA ILE A 689 17.41 9.60 -8.73
C ILE A 689 18.37 9.94 -9.87
N GLN A 690 18.88 11.18 -9.93
CA GLN A 690 20.04 11.51 -10.75
C GLN A 690 21.31 11.39 -9.92
N THR A 691 21.35 12.11 -8.79
CA THR A 691 22.43 12.06 -7.82
C THR A 691 21.88 11.97 -6.40
N LEU A 692 22.55 11.20 -5.57
CA LEU A 692 22.29 11.07 -4.14
C LEU A 692 23.58 11.43 -3.42
N GLN A 693 23.51 12.42 -2.53
CA GLN A 693 24.65 12.92 -1.78
C GLN A 693 24.42 12.68 -0.28
N SER A 694 25.41 12.12 0.39
CA SER A 694 25.42 12.01 1.84
C SER A 694 26.03 13.25 2.49
N GLN A 695 25.71 13.47 3.76
CA GLN A 695 26.36 14.49 4.59
C GLN A 695 27.90 14.34 4.62
N SER A 696 28.42 13.13 4.43
CA SER A 696 29.86 12.85 4.34
C SER A 696 30.50 13.21 2.99
N GLY A 697 29.75 13.83 2.06
CA GLY A 697 30.23 14.21 0.73
C GLY A 697 30.31 13.06 -0.28
N LYS A 698 30.02 11.82 0.13
CA LYS A 698 29.92 10.68 -0.81
C LYS A 698 28.71 10.83 -1.72
N THR A 699 28.92 10.64 -3.02
CA THR A 699 27.87 10.78 -4.04
C THR A 699 27.65 9.46 -4.79
N ILE A 700 26.39 9.13 -5.05
CA ILE A 700 25.96 8.05 -5.95
C ILE A 700 25.23 8.69 -7.11
N ASN A 701 25.54 8.22 -8.32
CA ASN A 701 24.84 8.63 -9.53
C ASN A 701 23.97 7.48 -10.02
N SER A 702 22.77 7.77 -10.54
CA SER A 702 21.93 6.75 -11.18
C SER A 702 21.72 7.11 -12.65
N PRO A 703 22.38 6.43 -13.60
CA PRO A 703 22.33 6.81 -15.00
C PRO A 703 21.13 6.20 -15.72
N HIS A 704 19.91 6.61 -15.33
CA HIS A 704 18.67 6.21 -16.00
C HIS A 704 18.67 6.46 -17.52
N PRO A 705 19.14 7.63 -18.03
CA PRO A 705 19.15 7.89 -19.47
C PRO A 705 20.04 6.91 -20.22
N ILE A 706 21.21 6.57 -19.65
CA ILE A 706 22.17 5.66 -20.28
C ILE A 706 21.56 4.27 -20.41
N TRP A 707 20.93 3.74 -19.36
CA TRP A 707 20.24 2.45 -19.43
C TRP A 707 19.10 2.44 -20.44
N SER A 708 18.36 3.54 -20.57
CA SER A 708 17.32 3.66 -21.60
C SER A 708 17.91 3.67 -23.01
N THR A 709 19.07 4.30 -23.22
CA THR A 709 19.79 4.27 -24.50
C THR A 709 20.36 2.89 -24.80
N VAL A 710 20.97 2.23 -23.81
CA VAL A 710 21.49 0.85 -23.94
C VAL A 710 20.36 -0.10 -24.33
N LEU A 711 19.19 0.01 -23.69
CA LEU A 711 18.02 -0.79 -24.05
C LEU A 711 17.60 -0.54 -25.50
N ALA A 712 17.47 0.72 -25.91
CA ALA A 712 17.09 1.08 -27.28
C ALA A 712 18.07 0.50 -28.31
N VAL A 713 19.37 0.74 -28.13
CA VAL A 713 20.43 0.24 -29.02
C VAL A 713 20.48 -1.28 -29.04
N ALA A 714 20.33 -1.95 -27.90
CA ALA A 714 20.29 -3.41 -27.84
C ALA A 714 19.07 -3.98 -28.59
N THR A 715 17.89 -3.36 -28.42
CA THR A 715 16.68 -3.78 -29.16
C THR A 715 16.81 -3.54 -30.66
N GLU A 716 17.44 -2.46 -31.08
CA GLU A 716 17.71 -2.15 -32.48
C GLU A 716 18.71 -3.11 -33.10
N ALA A 717 19.83 -3.38 -32.41
CA ALA A 717 20.83 -4.34 -32.85
C ALA A 717 20.25 -5.76 -32.94
N TRP A 718 19.40 -6.16 -31.99
CA TRP A 718 18.70 -7.44 -32.03
C TRP A 718 17.69 -7.50 -33.18
N GLY A 719 16.93 -6.42 -33.39
CA GLY A 719 16.03 -6.29 -34.53
C GLY A 719 16.76 -6.41 -35.87
N ALA A 720 17.86 -5.66 -36.04
CA ALA A 720 18.72 -5.71 -37.22
C ALA A 720 19.36 -7.09 -37.42
N TYR A 721 19.80 -7.75 -36.34
CA TYR A 721 20.33 -9.10 -36.41
C TYR A 721 19.28 -10.08 -36.94
N ILE A 722 18.04 -10.02 -36.45
CA ILE A 722 16.94 -10.85 -36.96
C ILE A 722 16.69 -10.58 -38.45
N LEU A 723 16.70 -9.30 -38.87
CA LEU A 723 16.53 -8.91 -40.28
C LEU A 723 17.65 -9.42 -41.20
N LEU A 724 18.87 -9.59 -40.69
CA LEU A 724 20.02 -10.05 -41.47
C LEU A 724 20.13 -11.58 -41.52
N ARG A 725 19.51 -12.28 -40.57
CA ARG A 725 19.56 -13.75 -40.41
C ARG A 725 18.44 -14.46 -41.16
N GLY A 726 17.27 -13.84 -41.23
CA GLY A 726 16.14 -14.25 -42.06
C GLY A 726 16.26 -13.68 -43.45
#